data_AF-A0A1V9X0J6-F1
#
_entry.id   AF-A0A1V9X0J6-F1
#
_cell.length_a   1.000
_cell.length_b   1.000
_cell.length_c   1.000
_cell.angle_alpha   90.00
_cell.angle_beta   90.00
_cell.angle_gamma   90.00
#
_symmetry.space_group_name_H-M   'P 1'
#
loop_
_entity.id
_entity.type
_entity.pdbx_description
1 polymer ?
#
loop_
_entity_poly.entity_id
_entity_poly.type
_entity_poly.pdbx_seq_one_letter_code
_entity_poly.pdbx_strand_id
1 'polypeptide(L)'
;MPPSSGELYDFRCMPQEITVDCLLPTGIIVPLGCVREATLAQVKASLFKKARHYPLFRLLRNPEYYNFVSVLQSSDLIEFVDEDRRLCDLHLFKPLLKLSEASENPEEKKTEAAIHQAVGGRIRDFMRDDDDEVVHFRKQIMQECEDVVNKRDQGTVDDRLPYIFPPEIEMSTELPSSVKSRFKADGTFEVKMWVLSRRDVPKPCLISVHPETTADKLPKIAMAQVGQLMHSTACHIVKICGVKQYIVGPYEIIQFKYVRDCLTKGLIPQLILIPKAKVCREISQHAFKLPAYARRKAGADLTTRRMLYQINDNFKVKIMSAYYLNVTNVDKVFVRAGLYHGTELLCAEQESKKVDNSCPEWKETLKFSIFVPDIPRSARLCISVCAVLKRSRESVQIAWANVPLFDFKSVLVSGKMKLALWPVPKGLTDLLNPLGTVSRNRKPESAGLMIEFDKYSPNVRYPTFDEVCSNGQRYLDQKESEDPGQENKDILDELIKKDPLYEITEQDKHILWAHRYYLKKNLPDSLPKLLDAVEWNQRNQVSEMYRLLSGWPLVSPEIALELLDCKYPDQFVRDQAVNWLHQNLPNKLLAQYLLQLVQVLKYEPYLDNPLGKFLLQRALLNYSIGHYFFWHLKAEMHDPSVAFKFGLLLEAFCRGMGMHLRTVLKQVSALDKLTQLTDALKSDADKKAHFDRQLTRPDYLEALQNFASPLNNSLILGTLEVSKCRVMSSAKKPLWLIWKNPEFVGDGLLTNHQLIFKNGDDLRQDMLTLQ
;
A
#
# COMPACT_ATOMS: atom_id res chain seq x y z
N MET A 1 0.76 -12.48 -10.57
CA MET A 1 1.30 -11.88 -11.80
C MET A 1 1.01 -12.81 -12.97
N PRO A 2 0.80 -12.28 -14.18
CA PRO A 2 0.76 -13.13 -15.37
C PRO A 2 2.08 -13.92 -15.49
N PRO A 3 2.05 -15.16 -16.02
CA PRO A 3 3.20 -16.06 -16.10
C PRO A 3 4.33 -15.53 -17.02
N SER A 4 4.06 -14.50 -17.82
CA SER A 4 5.05 -13.70 -18.54
C SER A 4 4.49 -12.31 -18.82
N SER A 5 5.36 -11.31 -19.00
CA SER A 5 5.00 -9.94 -19.37
C SER A 5 4.80 -9.74 -20.88
N GLY A 6 4.67 -10.81 -21.66
CA GLY A 6 4.61 -10.76 -23.12
C GLY A 6 3.39 -10.02 -23.66
N GLU A 7 3.41 -9.74 -24.97
CA GLU A 7 2.30 -9.09 -25.67
C GLU A 7 1.15 -10.07 -25.99
N LEU A 8 1.48 -11.35 -26.16
CA LEU A 8 0.55 -12.48 -26.31
C LEU A 8 0.92 -13.61 -25.36
N TYR A 9 -0.05 -14.46 -25.00
CA TYR A 9 0.27 -15.68 -24.27
C TYR A 9 1.26 -16.55 -25.07
N ASP A 10 2.32 -17.03 -24.42
CA ASP A 10 3.48 -17.74 -24.99
C ASP A 10 4.38 -16.96 -25.96
N PHE A 11 4.02 -15.74 -26.36
CA PHE A 11 4.83 -14.90 -27.24
C PHE A 11 5.23 -13.60 -26.55
N ARG A 12 6.53 -13.43 -26.33
CA ARG A 12 7.07 -12.20 -25.71
C ARG A 12 6.76 -10.95 -26.53
N CYS A 13 6.78 -11.09 -27.86
CA CYS A 13 6.60 -9.99 -28.79
C CYS A 13 5.70 -10.44 -29.95
N MET A 14 4.67 -9.67 -30.28
CA MET A 14 3.83 -9.96 -31.45
C MET A 14 4.66 -9.79 -32.74
N PRO A 15 4.42 -10.62 -33.76
CA PRO A 15 4.95 -10.38 -35.11
C PRO A 15 4.49 -9.01 -35.66
N GLN A 16 5.21 -8.46 -36.64
CA GLN A 16 4.87 -7.15 -37.23
C GLN A 16 3.45 -7.11 -37.81
N GLU A 17 3.07 -8.20 -38.48
CA GLU A 17 1.72 -8.45 -38.97
C GLU A 17 1.15 -9.69 -38.32
N ILE A 18 -0.09 -9.62 -37.87
CA ILE A 18 -0.79 -10.72 -37.21
C ILE A 18 -2.23 -10.80 -37.72
N THR A 19 -2.72 -12.02 -37.92
CA THR A 19 -4.15 -12.23 -38.19
C THR A 19 -4.90 -12.27 -36.86
N VAL A 20 -5.87 -11.36 -36.71
CA VAL A 20 -6.77 -11.28 -35.56
C VAL A 20 -8.13 -11.79 -35.97
N ASP A 21 -8.65 -12.78 -35.25
CA ASP A 21 -9.99 -13.30 -35.48
C ASP A 21 -11.02 -12.36 -34.83
N CYS A 22 -11.83 -11.70 -35.65
CA CYS A 22 -12.87 -10.79 -35.18
C CYS A 22 -14.24 -11.48 -35.15
N LEU A 23 -14.81 -11.72 -33.96
CA LEU A 23 -16.15 -12.30 -33.82
C LEU A 23 -17.21 -11.20 -33.86
N LEU A 24 -18.08 -11.24 -34.87
CA LEU A 24 -19.18 -10.30 -35.02
C LEU A 24 -20.42 -10.72 -34.19
N PRO A 25 -21.29 -9.78 -33.79
CA PRO A 25 -22.54 -10.09 -33.08
C PRO A 25 -23.48 -11.00 -33.87
N THR A 26 -23.32 -11.06 -35.19
CA THR A 26 -24.09 -11.92 -36.11
C THR A 26 -23.65 -13.38 -36.09
N GLY A 27 -22.64 -13.74 -35.30
CA GLY A 27 -22.06 -15.09 -35.23
C GLY A 27 -21.00 -15.37 -36.32
N ILE A 28 -20.71 -14.40 -37.18
CA ILE A 28 -19.69 -14.51 -38.22
C ILE A 28 -18.29 -14.20 -37.64
N ILE A 29 -17.30 -15.02 -37.99
CA ILE A 29 -15.89 -14.79 -37.68
C ILE A 29 -15.20 -14.22 -38.92
N VAL A 30 -14.54 -13.07 -38.76
CA VAL A 30 -13.79 -12.39 -39.82
C VAL A 30 -12.31 -12.36 -39.45
N PRO A 31 -11.45 -13.17 -40.10
CA PRO A 31 -10.01 -13.08 -39.92
C PRO A 31 -9.50 -11.77 -40.52
N LEU A 32 -8.83 -10.92 -39.73
CA LEU A 32 -8.36 -9.60 -40.14
C LEU A 32 -6.84 -9.50 -39.99
N GLY A 33 -6.13 -9.19 -41.07
CA GLY A 33 -4.70 -8.89 -41.00
C GLY A 33 -4.50 -7.50 -40.39
N CYS A 34 -3.75 -7.44 -39.29
CA CYS A 34 -3.49 -6.23 -38.52
C CYS A 34 -1.99 -6.05 -38.35
N VAL A 35 -1.53 -4.80 -38.39
CA VAL A 35 -0.21 -4.44 -37.87
C VAL A 35 -0.29 -4.36 -36.35
N ARG A 36 0.75 -4.81 -35.66
CA ARG A 36 0.75 -4.89 -34.20
C ARG A 36 0.64 -3.52 -33.49
N GLU A 37 1.06 -2.43 -34.13
CA GLU A 37 0.94 -1.06 -33.62
C GLU A 37 -0.42 -0.41 -33.93
N ALA A 38 -1.31 -1.10 -34.63
CA ALA A 38 -2.63 -0.56 -34.97
C ALA A 38 -3.44 -0.28 -33.70
N THR A 39 -4.10 0.88 -33.67
CA THR A 39 -5.05 1.20 -32.61
C THR A 39 -6.35 0.43 -32.80
N LEU A 40 -7.09 0.18 -31.72
CA LEU A 40 -8.39 -0.49 -31.79
C LEU A 40 -9.38 0.26 -32.70
N ALA A 41 -9.32 1.59 -32.76
CA ALA A 41 -10.11 2.39 -33.70
C ALA A 41 -9.79 2.04 -35.17
N GLN A 42 -8.50 1.90 -35.51
CA GLN A 42 -8.05 1.51 -36.84
C GLN A 42 -8.45 0.06 -37.17
N VAL A 43 -8.33 -0.84 -36.19
CA VAL A 43 -8.76 -2.24 -36.31
C VAL A 43 -10.27 -2.31 -36.55
N LYS A 44 -11.08 -1.53 -35.80
CA LYS A 44 -12.54 -1.47 -35.95
C LYS A 44 -12.94 -0.95 -37.32
N ALA A 45 -12.34 0.15 -37.78
CA ALA A 45 -12.61 0.70 -39.11
C ALA A 45 -12.31 -0.32 -40.22
N SER A 46 -11.18 -1.03 -40.12
CA SER A 46 -10.77 -2.06 -41.07
C SER A 46 -11.71 -3.28 -41.03
N LEU A 47 -12.12 -3.71 -39.83
CA LEU A 47 -13.08 -4.78 -39.62
C LEU A 47 -14.42 -4.48 -40.32
N PHE A 48 -14.99 -3.29 -40.10
CA PHE A 48 -16.27 -2.92 -40.72
C PHE A 48 -16.19 -2.81 -42.24
N LYS A 49 -15.05 -2.37 -42.79
CA LYS A 49 -14.81 -2.39 -44.25
C LYS A 49 -14.78 -3.82 -44.79
N LYS A 50 -14.11 -4.74 -44.09
CA LYS A 50 -14.01 -6.15 -44.49
C LYS A 50 -15.34 -6.89 -44.32
N ALA A 51 -16.05 -6.67 -43.22
CA ALA A 51 -17.33 -7.29 -42.87
C ALA A 51 -18.45 -7.05 -43.90
N ARG A 52 -18.37 -5.98 -44.71
CA ARG A 52 -19.31 -5.71 -45.82
C ARG A 52 -19.42 -6.86 -46.84
N HIS A 53 -18.36 -7.66 -46.95
CA HIS A 53 -18.28 -8.78 -47.87
C HIS A 53 -18.73 -10.11 -47.24
N TYR A 54 -19.17 -10.09 -45.97
CA TYR A 54 -19.63 -11.27 -45.24
C TYR A 54 -21.16 -11.30 -45.14
N PRO A 55 -21.78 -12.50 -45.01
CA PRO A 55 -23.21 -12.63 -44.79
C PRO A 55 -23.68 -11.87 -43.55
N LEU A 56 -24.97 -11.52 -43.53
CA LEU A 56 -25.63 -10.88 -42.39
C LEU A 56 -25.09 -9.49 -42.00
N PHE A 57 -24.22 -8.86 -42.82
CA PHE A 57 -23.70 -7.52 -42.55
C PHE A 57 -24.79 -6.47 -42.28
N ARG A 58 -25.94 -6.58 -42.97
CA ARG A 58 -27.09 -5.66 -42.79
C ARG A 58 -27.70 -5.69 -41.38
N LEU A 59 -27.41 -6.71 -40.57
CA LEU A 59 -27.85 -6.79 -39.18
C LEU A 59 -26.92 -6.05 -38.21
N LEU A 60 -25.74 -5.61 -38.65
CA LEU A 60 -24.83 -4.80 -37.84
C LEU A 60 -25.30 -3.36 -37.80
N ARG A 61 -25.23 -2.76 -36.61
CA ARG A 61 -25.41 -1.32 -36.40
C ARG A 61 -24.14 -0.56 -36.80
N ASN A 62 -24.15 0.76 -36.62
CA ASN A 62 -22.96 1.58 -36.82
C ASN A 62 -21.82 1.17 -35.86
N PRO A 63 -20.55 1.35 -36.26
CA PRO A 63 -19.38 0.98 -35.44
C PRO A 63 -19.34 1.60 -34.04
N GLU A 64 -20.01 2.73 -33.84
CA GLU A 64 -20.08 3.47 -32.57
C GLU A 64 -20.88 2.74 -31.48
N TYR A 65 -21.80 1.85 -31.87
CA TYR A 65 -22.62 1.07 -30.93
C TYR A 65 -21.88 -0.14 -30.35
N TYR A 66 -20.62 -0.35 -30.76
CA TYR A 66 -19.87 -1.53 -30.41
C TYR A 66 -18.51 -1.21 -29.81
N ASN A 67 -18.15 -1.99 -28.80
CA ASN A 67 -16.82 -2.05 -28.22
C ASN A 67 -16.20 -3.43 -28.47
N PHE A 68 -14.87 -3.49 -28.53
CA PHE A 68 -14.18 -4.77 -28.55
C PHE A 68 -14.14 -5.39 -27.15
N VAL A 69 -14.25 -6.72 -27.10
CA VAL A 69 -14.13 -7.53 -25.88
C VAL A 69 -13.16 -8.67 -26.17
N SER A 70 -12.23 -8.93 -25.27
CA SER A 70 -11.31 -10.08 -25.40
C SER A 70 -10.86 -10.64 -24.06
N VAL A 71 -10.21 -11.80 -24.11
CA VAL A 71 -9.61 -12.46 -22.97
C VAL A 71 -8.14 -12.06 -22.89
N LEU A 72 -7.73 -11.54 -21.73
CA LEU A 72 -6.34 -11.19 -21.44
C LEU A 72 -5.54 -12.40 -20.95
N GLN A 73 -4.22 -12.28 -20.93
CA GLN A 73 -3.31 -13.28 -20.31
C GLN A 73 -3.60 -13.54 -18.83
N SER A 74 -4.26 -12.60 -18.15
CA SER A 74 -4.75 -12.79 -16.78
C SER A 74 -6.00 -13.68 -16.68
N SER A 75 -6.51 -14.19 -17.81
CA SER A 75 -7.80 -14.89 -17.94
C SER A 75 -9.03 -13.99 -17.73
N ASP A 76 -8.84 -12.67 -17.66
CA ASP A 76 -9.93 -11.71 -17.57
C ASP A 76 -10.58 -11.44 -18.92
N LEU A 77 -11.92 -11.47 -18.97
CA LEU A 77 -12.69 -10.97 -20.10
C LEU A 77 -12.90 -9.45 -19.98
N ILE A 78 -12.23 -8.65 -20.80
CA ILE A 78 -12.23 -7.18 -20.73
C ILE A 78 -12.90 -6.56 -21.95
N GLU A 79 -13.74 -5.55 -21.70
CA GLU A 79 -14.27 -4.63 -22.71
C GLU A 79 -13.30 -3.45 -22.88
N PHE A 80 -12.86 -3.22 -24.11
CA PHE A 80 -11.99 -2.10 -24.47
C PHE A 80 -12.84 -0.91 -24.89
N VAL A 81 -13.03 0.02 -23.95
CA VAL A 81 -13.74 1.30 -24.19
C VAL A 81 -12.80 2.38 -24.74
N ASP A 82 -11.50 2.27 -24.45
CA ASP A 82 -10.47 3.15 -25.00
C ASP A 82 -9.91 2.56 -26.29
N GLU A 83 -10.31 3.15 -27.42
CA GLU A 83 -9.95 2.67 -28.75
C GLU A 83 -8.61 3.21 -29.27
N ASP A 84 -7.96 4.09 -28.52
CA ASP A 84 -6.63 4.63 -28.86
C ASP A 84 -5.50 3.64 -28.50
N ARG A 85 -5.81 2.61 -27.71
CA ARG A 85 -4.86 1.56 -27.34
C ARG A 85 -4.43 0.74 -28.55
N ARG A 86 -3.13 0.43 -28.60
CA ARG A 86 -2.53 -0.42 -29.63
C ARG A 86 -2.74 -1.89 -29.32
N LEU A 87 -2.84 -2.70 -30.38
CA LEU A 87 -3.02 -4.15 -30.28
C LEU A 87 -1.94 -4.83 -29.41
N CYS A 88 -0.66 -4.45 -29.57
CA CYS A 88 0.44 -5.03 -28.80
C CYS A 88 0.42 -4.68 -27.30
N ASP A 89 -0.30 -3.64 -26.88
CA ASP A 89 -0.36 -3.19 -25.48
C ASP A 89 -1.60 -3.74 -24.76
N LEU A 90 -2.38 -4.63 -25.40
CA LEU A 90 -3.59 -5.20 -24.82
C LEU A 90 -3.34 -6.42 -23.94
N HIS A 91 -2.18 -7.09 -24.05
CA HIS A 91 -1.86 -8.35 -23.36
C HIS A 91 -2.91 -9.44 -23.59
N LEU A 92 -3.26 -9.68 -24.86
CA LEU A 92 -4.28 -10.66 -25.21
C LEU A 92 -3.79 -12.08 -24.93
N PHE A 93 -4.71 -12.96 -24.54
CA PHE A 93 -4.43 -14.39 -24.42
C PHE A 93 -4.24 -15.02 -25.81
N LYS A 94 -5.12 -14.68 -26.75
CA LYS A 94 -5.05 -15.05 -28.16
C LYS A 94 -5.37 -13.82 -29.02
N PRO A 95 -4.91 -13.73 -30.28
CA PRO A 95 -5.24 -12.63 -31.19
C PRO A 95 -6.70 -12.73 -31.64
N LEU A 96 -7.62 -12.47 -30.70
CA LEU A 96 -9.05 -12.66 -30.84
C LEU A 96 -9.74 -11.39 -30.33
N LEU A 97 -10.68 -10.84 -31.08
CA LEU A 97 -11.48 -9.68 -30.67
C LEU A 97 -12.96 -9.95 -30.93
N LYS A 98 -13.78 -9.96 -29.89
CA LYS A 98 -15.25 -10.03 -30.02
C LYS A 98 -15.82 -8.63 -30.10
N LEU A 99 -16.67 -8.35 -31.07
CA LEU A 99 -17.44 -7.12 -31.15
C LEU A 99 -18.74 -7.30 -30.34
N SER A 100 -18.95 -6.46 -29.32
CA SER A 100 -20.11 -6.51 -28.41
C SER A 100 -20.78 -5.15 -28.32
N GLU A 101 -22.08 -5.11 -28.02
CA GLU A 101 -22.77 -3.83 -27.78
C GLU A 101 -22.10 -3.07 -26.64
N ALA A 102 -21.94 -1.76 -26.81
CA ALA A 102 -21.28 -0.89 -25.85
C ALA A 102 -22.05 -0.83 -24.52
N SER A 103 -21.32 -0.84 -23.40
CA SER A 103 -21.91 -0.77 -22.06
C SER A 103 -22.64 0.55 -21.77
N GLU A 104 -23.68 0.49 -20.92
CA GLU A 104 -24.49 1.65 -20.51
C GLU A 104 -23.71 2.70 -19.70
N ASN A 105 -22.57 2.33 -19.09
CA ASN A 105 -21.71 3.23 -18.31
C ASN A 105 -20.23 3.10 -18.71
N PRO A 106 -19.83 3.71 -19.84
CA PRO A 106 -18.48 3.58 -20.38
C PRO A 106 -17.41 4.24 -19.48
N GLU A 107 -17.75 5.29 -18.74
CA GLU A 107 -16.81 6.00 -17.87
C GLU A 107 -16.41 5.17 -16.63
N GLU A 108 -17.37 4.45 -16.03
CA GLU A 108 -17.05 3.50 -14.95
C GLU A 108 -16.17 2.37 -15.48
N LYS A 109 -16.45 1.86 -16.69
CA LYS A 109 -15.64 0.80 -17.31
C LYS A 109 -14.22 1.24 -17.63
N LYS A 110 -14.02 2.48 -18.11
CA LYS A 110 -12.69 3.07 -18.29
C LYS A 110 -11.95 3.18 -16.95
N THR A 111 -12.64 3.62 -15.90
CA THR A 111 -12.05 3.75 -14.56
C THR A 111 -11.66 2.38 -13.99
N GLU A 112 -12.54 1.37 -14.08
CA GLU A 112 -12.25 -0.01 -13.68
C GLU A 112 -11.05 -0.58 -14.45
N ALA A 113 -10.97 -0.34 -15.76
CA ALA A 113 -9.86 -0.80 -16.60
C ALA A 113 -8.53 -0.11 -16.23
N ALA A 114 -8.56 1.19 -15.96
CA ALA A 114 -7.40 1.96 -15.48
C ALA A 114 -6.91 1.43 -14.13
N ILE A 115 -7.80 1.22 -13.16
CA ILE A 115 -7.43 0.65 -11.85
C ILE A 115 -6.85 -0.75 -12.04
N HIS A 116 -7.47 -1.58 -12.88
CA HIS A 116 -6.97 -2.92 -13.17
C HIS A 116 -5.56 -2.91 -13.76
N GLN A 117 -5.28 -2.01 -14.70
CA GLN A 117 -3.95 -1.85 -15.28
C GLN A 117 -2.94 -1.39 -14.22
N ALA A 118 -3.30 -0.43 -13.37
CA ALA A 118 -2.41 0.07 -12.32
C ALA A 118 -2.09 -1.02 -11.28
N VAL A 119 -3.11 -1.74 -10.79
CA VAL A 119 -2.96 -2.72 -9.69
C VAL A 119 -2.48 -4.09 -10.18
N GLY A 120 -2.92 -4.56 -11.35
CA GLY A 120 -2.54 -5.83 -11.95
C GLY A 120 -3.58 -6.96 -11.81
N GLY A 121 -3.43 -7.97 -12.67
CA GLY A 121 -4.46 -8.94 -13.09
C GLY A 121 -4.93 -10.01 -12.11
N ARG A 122 -5.37 -9.64 -10.90
CA ARG A 122 -6.24 -10.46 -10.01
C ARG A 122 -7.27 -9.66 -9.22
N ILE A 123 -7.28 -8.33 -9.37
CA ILE A 123 -8.18 -7.47 -8.59
C ILE A 123 -9.66 -7.80 -8.86
N ARG A 124 -10.02 -8.25 -10.07
CA ARG A 124 -11.40 -8.63 -10.40
C ARG A 124 -11.92 -9.81 -9.60
N ASP A 125 -11.08 -10.81 -9.35
CA ASP A 125 -11.43 -11.95 -8.50
C ASP A 125 -11.73 -11.46 -7.07
N PHE A 126 -11.01 -10.43 -6.62
CA PHE A 126 -11.22 -9.85 -5.28
C PHE A 126 -12.49 -8.98 -5.23
N MET A 127 -12.80 -8.29 -6.33
CA MET A 127 -13.97 -7.40 -6.43
C MET A 127 -15.31 -8.16 -6.57
N ARG A 128 -15.29 -9.47 -6.82
CA ARG A 128 -16.48 -10.32 -6.93
C ARG A 128 -16.61 -11.30 -5.76
N ASP A 129 -15.84 -11.08 -4.70
CA ASP A 129 -15.95 -11.90 -3.50
C ASP A 129 -17.24 -11.54 -2.74
N ASP A 130 -18.03 -12.58 -2.46
CA ASP A 130 -19.29 -12.47 -1.73
C ASP A 130 -19.08 -12.56 -0.20
N ASP A 131 -17.84 -12.65 0.27
CA ASP A 131 -17.51 -12.60 1.69
C ASP A 131 -17.99 -11.29 2.35
N ASP A 132 -18.72 -11.43 3.45
CA ASP A 132 -19.34 -10.35 4.21
C ASP A 132 -18.34 -9.24 4.59
N GLU A 133 -17.11 -9.61 4.99
CA GLU A 133 -16.06 -8.67 5.39
C GLU A 133 -15.61 -7.84 4.19
N VAL A 134 -15.43 -8.50 3.04
CA VAL A 134 -14.99 -7.85 1.79
C VAL A 134 -16.04 -6.87 1.30
N VAL A 135 -17.31 -7.28 1.29
CA VAL A 135 -18.43 -6.42 0.89
C VAL A 135 -18.56 -5.23 1.84
N HIS A 136 -18.42 -5.46 3.15
CA HIS A 136 -18.44 -4.40 4.15
C HIS A 136 -17.29 -3.40 3.93
N PHE A 137 -16.05 -3.89 3.88
CA PHE A 137 -14.86 -3.07 3.70
C PHE A 137 -14.93 -2.24 2.42
N ARG A 138 -15.25 -2.85 1.28
CA ARG A 138 -15.32 -2.14 -0.01
C ARG A 138 -16.37 -1.03 -0.02
N LYS A 139 -17.44 -1.15 0.77
CA LYS A 139 -18.41 -0.05 0.93
C LYS A 139 -17.85 1.06 1.82
N GLN A 140 -17.37 0.71 3.01
CA GLN A 140 -16.87 1.68 3.99
C GLN A 140 -15.68 2.48 3.45
N ILE A 141 -14.71 1.79 2.84
CA ILE A 141 -13.50 2.45 2.32
C ILE A 141 -13.81 3.39 1.15
N MET A 142 -14.85 3.12 0.36
CA MET A 142 -15.25 4.00 -0.74
C MET A 142 -15.99 5.24 -0.23
N GLN A 143 -16.75 5.12 0.85
CA GLN A 143 -17.34 6.27 1.52
C GLN A 143 -16.24 7.17 2.12
N GLU A 144 -15.25 6.55 2.77
CA GLU A 144 -14.07 7.26 3.27
C GLU A 144 -13.32 7.99 2.14
N CYS A 145 -13.12 7.32 1.00
CA CYS A 145 -12.54 7.97 -0.18
C CYS A 145 -13.35 9.18 -0.63
N GLU A 146 -14.68 9.04 -0.72
CA GLU A 146 -15.56 10.15 -1.11
C GLU A 146 -15.40 11.33 -0.15
N ASP A 147 -15.44 11.10 1.15
CA ASP A 147 -15.35 12.14 2.16
C ASP A 147 -13.99 12.87 2.10
N VAL A 148 -12.89 12.13 1.95
CA VAL A 148 -11.55 12.69 1.84
C VAL A 148 -11.36 13.48 0.56
N VAL A 149 -11.79 12.92 -0.58
CA VAL A 149 -11.66 13.58 -1.88
C VAL A 149 -12.52 14.84 -1.92
N ASN A 150 -13.73 14.79 -1.36
CA ASN A 150 -14.58 15.97 -1.25
C ASN A 150 -13.93 17.04 -0.37
N LYS A 151 -13.30 16.69 0.76
CA LYS A 151 -12.53 17.65 1.58
C LYS A 151 -11.34 18.25 0.83
N ARG A 152 -10.61 17.44 0.07
CA ARG A 152 -9.47 17.87 -0.75
C ARG A 152 -9.89 18.83 -1.87
N ASP A 153 -11.02 18.52 -2.51
CA ASP A 153 -11.52 19.24 -3.68
C ASP A 153 -12.50 20.38 -3.28
N GLN A 154 -12.71 20.61 -1.99
CA GLN A 154 -13.32 21.84 -1.47
C GLN A 154 -12.37 23.03 -1.68
N GLY A 155 -12.94 24.22 -1.85
CA GLY A 155 -12.16 25.45 -1.98
C GLY A 155 -11.62 25.74 -3.39
N THR A 156 -10.70 26.68 -3.45
CA THR A 156 -10.13 27.25 -4.67
C THR A 156 -9.01 26.36 -5.24
N VAL A 157 -8.53 26.68 -6.45
CA VAL A 157 -7.35 26.00 -7.02
C VAL A 157 -6.10 26.20 -6.13
N ASP A 158 -6.05 27.30 -5.39
CA ASP A 158 -4.93 27.63 -4.52
C ASP A 158 -4.86 26.69 -3.31
N ASP A 159 -6.01 26.31 -2.77
CA ASP A 159 -6.12 25.37 -1.65
C ASP A 159 -5.67 23.94 -2.06
N ARG A 160 -5.71 23.63 -3.37
CA ARG A 160 -5.30 22.34 -3.93
C ARG A 160 -3.83 22.28 -4.33
N LEU A 161 -3.16 23.43 -4.46
CA LEU A 161 -1.74 23.47 -4.82
C LEU A 161 -0.86 22.68 -3.83
N PRO A 162 -1.00 22.83 -2.50
CA PRO A 162 -0.23 22.06 -1.53
C PRO A 162 -0.54 20.56 -1.52
N TYR A 163 -1.69 20.13 -2.04
CA TYR A 163 -1.98 18.70 -2.22
C TYR A 163 -1.14 18.12 -3.37
N ILE A 164 -1.20 18.75 -4.55
CA ILE A 164 -0.56 18.24 -5.78
C ILE A 164 0.96 18.44 -5.74
N PHE A 165 1.39 19.59 -5.21
CA PHE A 165 2.78 19.96 -5.06
C PHE A 165 3.08 20.23 -3.57
N PRO A 166 3.11 19.17 -2.74
CA PRO A 166 3.33 19.32 -1.32
C PRO A 166 4.72 19.93 -1.05
N PRO A 167 4.81 20.97 -0.18
CA PRO A 167 6.08 21.59 0.13
C PRO A 167 6.95 20.63 0.95
N GLU A 168 8.20 20.44 0.53
CA GLU A 168 9.18 19.64 1.27
C GLU A 168 9.91 20.56 2.25
N ILE A 169 9.49 20.49 3.51
CA ILE A 169 9.96 21.38 4.57
C ILE A 169 10.67 20.61 5.68
N GLU A 170 11.64 21.28 6.29
CA GLU A 170 12.29 20.91 7.54
C GLU A 170 11.44 21.35 8.73
N MET A 171 11.36 20.51 9.75
CA MET A 171 10.54 20.77 10.95
C MET A 171 11.11 21.91 11.80
N SER A 172 12.43 22.09 11.79
CA SER A 172 13.12 23.15 12.53
C SER A 172 13.55 24.28 11.59
N THR A 173 13.32 25.52 12.00
CA THR A 173 13.84 26.73 11.35
C THR A 173 15.30 27.00 11.73
N GLU A 174 15.83 26.33 12.75
CA GLU A 174 17.20 26.51 13.18
C GLU A 174 18.20 26.00 12.15
N LEU A 175 19.23 26.83 11.94
CA LEU A 175 20.34 26.52 11.04
C LEU A 175 21.63 26.28 11.83
N PRO A 176 22.47 25.32 11.38
CA PRO A 176 23.82 25.16 11.90
C PRO A 176 24.65 26.44 11.77
N SER A 177 25.55 26.68 12.73
CA SER A 177 26.45 27.84 12.73
C SER A 177 27.31 27.93 11.47
N SER A 178 27.74 26.78 10.93
CA SER A 178 28.48 26.69 9.66
C SER A 178 27.70 27.26 8.47
N VAL A 179 26.37 27.11 8.44
CA VAL A 179 25.51 27.67 7.39
C VAL A 179 25.29 29.15 7.63
N LYS A 180 25.00 29.56 8.87
CA LYS A 180 24.79 30.97 9.24
C LYS A 180 26.00 31.85 8.92
N SER A 181 27.22 31.32 9.06
CA SER A 181 28.46 32.03 8.73
C SER A 181 28.58 32.44 7.25
N ARG A 182 27.78 31.84 6.36
CA ARG A 182 27.77 32.14 4.92
C ARG A 182 26.81 33.26 4.54
N PHE A 183 26.03 33.77 5.49
CA PHE A 183 25.11 34.86 5.24
C PHE A 183 25.86 36.19 5.17
N LYS A 184 25.25 37.16 4.51
CA LYS A 184 25.75 38.53 4.47
C LYS A 184 25.71 39.15 5.87
N ALA A 185 26.41 40.26 6.06
CA ALA A 185 26.48 40.97 7.34
C ALA A 185 25.09 41.42 7.86
N ASP A 186 24.13 41.62 6.94
CA ASP A 186 22.73 41.96 7.23
C ASP A 186 21.84 40.73 7.54
N GLY A 187 22.41 39.53 7.60
CA GLY A 187 21.70 38.28 7.85
C GLY A 187 20.98 37.69 6.62
N THR A 188 21.11 38.29 5.44
CA THR A 188 20.46 37.79 4.21
C THR A 188 21.34 36.81 3.43
N PHE A 189 20.72 36.02 2.55
CA PHE A 189 21.42 35.18 1.59
C PHE A 189 20.92 35.44 0.17
N GLU A 190 21.74 35.07 -0.81
CA GLU A 190 21.42 35.29 -2.22
C GLU A 190 20.61 34.14 -2.80
N VAL A 191 19.62 34.47 -3.60
CA VAL A 191 18.83 33.54 -4.41
C VAL A 191 18.88 34.00 -5.85
N LYS A 192 19.15 33.07 -6.77
CA LYS A 192 19.13 33.33 -8.20
C LYS A 192 17.73 33.07 -8.75
N MET A 193 17.03 34.15 -9.06
CA MET A 193 15.68 34.13 -9.61
C MET A 193 15.70 34.27 -11.14
N TRP A 194 15.11 33.29 -11.82
CA TRP A 194 14.91 33.30 -13.26
C TRP A 194 13.54 33.84 -13.61
N VAL A 195 13.48 34.67 -14.65
CA VAL A 195 12.27 35.41 -15.03
C VAL A 195 12.07 35.36 -16.53
N LEU A 196 10.84 35.08 -16.97
CA LEU A 196 10.49 35.09 -18.39
C LEU A 196 10.48 36.53 -18.92
N SER A 197 11.41 36.82 -19.83
CA SER A 197 11.50 38.12 -20.50
C SER A 197 10.48 38.26 -21.64
N ARG A 198 10.37 39.46 -22.24
CA ARG A 198 9.41 39.74 -23.33
C ARG A 198 9.50 38.84 -24.57
N ARG A 199 10.56 38.02 -24.71
CA ARG A 199 10.75 37.05 -25.80
C ARG A 199 10.62 35.59 -25.35
N ASP A 200 10.01 35.33 -24.19
CA ASP A 200 9.92 34.02 -23.55
C ASP A 200 11.27 33.34 -23.24
N VAL A 201 12.37 34.11 -23.27
CA VAL A 201 13.69 33.63 -22.84
C VAL A 201 13.87 33.93 -21.35
N PRO A 202 14.13 32.92 -20.50
CA PRO A 202 14.43 33.13 -19.08
C PRO A 202 15.71 33.95 -18.90
N LYS A 203 15.66 34.99 -18.07
CA LYS A 203 16.83 35.77 -17.66
C LYS A 203 17.06 35.65 -16.15
N PRO A 204 18.32 35.50 -15.69
CA PRO A 204 18.63 35.40 -14.28
C PRO A 204 18.73 36.78 -13.62
N CYS A 205 18.37 36.87 -12.35
CA CYS A 205 18.59 38.01 -11.47
C CYS A 205 18.92 37.49 -10.06
N LEU A 206 19.85 38.15 -9.36
CA LEU A 206 20.16 37.85 -7.96
C LEU A 206 19.29 38.71 -7.05
N ILE A 207 18.57 38.07 -6.14
CA ILE A 207 17.78 38.71 -5.09
C ILE A 207 18.38 38.35 -3.73
N SER A 208 18.39 39.29 -2.78
CA SER A 208 18.81 39.03 -1.40
C SER A 208 17.56 38.83 -0.54
N VAL A 209 17.52 37.74 0.22
CA VAL A 209 16.32 37.30 0.95
C VAL A 209 16.68 36.99 2.39
N HIS A 210 15.83 37.38 3.34
CA HIS A 210 15.98 37.03 4.75
C HIS A 210 15.49 35.60 5.00
N PRO A 211 16.12 34.79 5.87
CA PRO A 211 15.71 33.41 6.17
C PRO A 211 14.23 33.24 6.55
N GLU A 212 13.70 34.22 7.28
CA GLU A 212 12.30 34.26 7.76
C GLU A 212 11.30 34.75 6.69
N THR A 213 11.77 35.02 5.47
CA THR A 213 10.89 35.44 4.37
C THR A 213 9.94 34.29 4.03
N THR A 214 8.65 34.54 4.17
CA THR A 214 7.61 33.56 3.85
C THR A 214 7.44 33.39 2.34
N ALA A 215 7.08 32.18 1.92
CA ALA A 215 6.93 31.81 0.51
C ALA A 215 5.95 32.70 -0.28
N ASP A 216 4.89 33.21 0.35
CA ASP A 216 3.89 34.10 -0.25
C ASP A 216 4.42 35.51 -0.55
N LYS A 217 5.45 35.97 0.19
CA LYS A 217 6.12 37.26 -0.04
C LYS A 217 7.17 37.17 -1.15
N LEU A 218 7.73 35.98 -1.39
CA LEU A 218 8.83 35.76 -2.33
C LEU A 218 8.50 36.21 -3.77
N PRO A 219 7.32 35.92 -4.36
CA PRO A 219 6.95 36.47 -5.66
C PRO A 219 6.95 38.00 -5.69
N LYS A 220 6.46 38.66 -4.64
CA LYS A 220 6.38 40.14 -4.58
C LYS A 220 7.76 40.77 -4.51
N ILE A 221 8.65 40.22 -3.68
CA ILE A 221 10.05 40.66 -3.57
C ILE A 221 10.75 40.50 -4.92
N ALA A 222 10.61 39.33 -5.53
CA ALA A 222 11.17 39.08 -6.85
C ALA A 222 10.61 40.08 -7.88
N MET A 223 9.29 40.27 -7.95
CA MET A 223 8.64 41.22 -8.86
C MET A 223 9.09 42.67 -8.65
N ALA A 224 9.27 43.12 -7.41
CA ALA A 224 9.74 44.48 -7.15
C ALA A 224 11.15 44.72 -7.73
N GLN A 225 12.01 43.69 -7.69
CA GLN A 225 13.39 43.78 -8.14
C GLN A 225 13.55 43.47 -9.64
N VAL A 226 12.68 42.64 -10.22
CA VAL A 226 12.78 42.17 -11.62
C VAL A 226 11.63 42.62 -12.52
N GLY A 227 10.67 43.40 -12.02
CA GLY A 227 9.41 43.72 -12.71
C GLY A 227 9.61 44.37 -14.09
N GLN A 228 10.69 45.13 -14.28
CA GLN A 228 11.06 45.70 -15.58
C GLN A 228 11.38 44.64 -16.65
N LEU A 229 11.81 43.46 -16.23
CA LEU A 229 12.19 42.36 -17.11
C LEU A 229 11.00 41.47 -17.50
N MET A 230 9.84 41.59 -16.83
CA MET A 230 8.69 40.70 -17.04
C MET A 230 7.84 41.08 -18.26
N HIS A 231 7.20 40.06 -18.85
CA HIS A 231 6.21 40.22 -19.91
C HIS A 231 4.77 40.41 -19.38
N SER A 232 4.47 39.99 -18.14
CA SER A 232 3.11 39.95 -17.59
C SER A 232 3.03 40.53 -16.17
N THR A 233 1.95 41.24 -15.87
CA THR A 233 1.59 41.72 -14.52
C THR A 233 0.77 40.69 -13.72
N ALA A 234 0.60 39.48 -14.24
CA ALA A 234 -0.18 38.43 -13.60
C ALA A 234 0.39 37.99 -12.24
N CYS A 235 -0.41 37.30 -11.45
CA CYS A 235 0.08 36.63 -10.23
C CYS A 235 1.06 35.50 -10.63
N HIS A 236 2.18 35.41 -9.92
CA HIS A 236 3.22 34.40 -10.16
C HIS A 236 3.40 33.50 -8.95
N ILE A 237 3.96 32.32 -9.21
CA ILE A 237 4.39 31.35 -8.22
C ILE A 237 5.87 31.04 -8.44
N VAL A 238 6.58 30.71 -7.36
CA VAL A 238 7.99 30.35 -7.42
C VAL A 238 8.13 28.83 -7.55
N LYS A 239 8.88 28.41 -8.57
CA LYS A 239 9.22 27.01 -8.83
C LYS A 239 10.72 26.80 -8.69
N ILE A 240 11.14 25.63 -8.24
CA ILE A 240 12.56 25.25 -8.19
C ILE A 240 13.04 24.91 -9.61
N CYS A 241 14.21 25.40 -10.01
CA CYS A 241 14.76 25.09 -11.33
C CYS A 241 15.10 23.60 -11.47
N GLY A 242 14.79 23.02 -12.62
CA GLY A 242 15.11 21.62 -12.97
C GLY A 242 14.17 20.57 -12.40
N VAL A 243 13.20 20.90 -11.55
CA VAL A 243 12.25 19.94 -10.96
C VAL A 243 10.83 20.50 -10.91
N LYS A 244 9.82 19.62 -10.92
CA LYS A 244 8.41 20.00 -10.82
C LYS A 244 7.97 20.23 -9.36
N GLN A 245 8.66 21.13 -8.67
CA GLN A 245 8.43 21.45 -7.25
C GLN A 245 8.29 22.95 -7.05
N TYR A 246 7.38 23.36 -6.16
CA TYR A 246 7.00 24.76 -5.96
C TYR A 246 7.22 25.18 -4.50
N ILE A 247 7.52 26.46 -4.31
CA ILE A 247 7.65 27.09 -2.99
C ILE A 247 6.29 27.70 -2.65
N VAL A 248 5.52 26.96 -1.85
CA VAL A 248 4.12 27.27 -1.51
C VAL A 248 3.83 27.02 -0.03
N GLY A 249 2.78 27.64 0.48
CA GLY A 249 2.34 27.51 1.88
C GLY A 249 2.88 28.63 2.78
N PRO A 250 2.47 28.65 4.05
CA PRO A 250 2.83 29.70 5.02
C PRO A 250 4.20 29.44 5.66
N TYR A 251 5.17 28.93 4.90
CA TYR A 251 6.47 28.49 5.41
C TYR A 251 7.56 29.50 5.07
N GLU A 252 8.56 29.58 5.94
CA GLU A 252 9.77 30.37 5.72
C GLU A 252 10.64 29.73 4.65
N ILE A 253 11.30 30.56 3.83
CA ILE A 253 12.14 30.08 2.72
C ILE A 253 13.23 29.11 3.21
N ILE A 254 13.71 29.28 4.45
CA ILE A 254 14.76 28.47 5.04
C ILE A 254 14.32 27.06 5.48
N GLN A 255 13.01 26.85 5.60
CA GLN A 255 12.45 25.54 5.90
C GLN A 255 12.45 24.64 4.67
N PHE A 256 12.42 25.19 3.45
CA PHE A 256 12.39 24.37 2.24
C PHE A 256 13.69 23.57 2.09
N LYS A 257 13.56 22.24 2.01
CA LYS A 257 14.68 21.30 1.95
C LYS A 257 15.68 21.64 0.86
N TYR A 258 15.18 21.97 -0.35
CA TYR A 258 16.02 22.41 -1.47
C TYR A 258 16.91 23.61 -1.13
N VAL A 259 16.33 24.64 -0.49
CA VAL A 259 17.05 25.87 -0.12
C VAL A 259 18.12 25.54 0.92
N ARG A 260 17.77 24.76 1.95
CA ARG A 260 18.71 24.34 2.99
C ARG A 260 19.85 23.49 2.42
N ASP A 261 19.56 22.55 1.53
CA ASP A 261 20.55 21.71 0.87
C ASP A 261 21.53 22.54 0.03
N CYS A 262 21.03 23.53 -0.70
CA CYS A 262 21.87 24.48 -1.45
C CYS A 262 22.80 25.24 -0.49
N LEU A 263 22.27 25.83 0.57
CA LEU A 263 23.05 26.62 1.52
C LEU A 263 24.11 25.78 2.26
N THR A 264 23.76 24.55 2.68
CA THR A 264 24.70 23.60 3.28
C THR A 264 25.83 23.25 2.31
N LYS A 265 25.54 23.09 1.02
CA LYS A 265 26.54 22.82 -0.03
C LYS A 265 27.29 24.06 -0.53
N GLY A 266 26.92 25.26 -0.09
CA GLY A 266 27.55 26.51 -0.53
C GLY A 266 27.12 26.93 -1.94
N LEU A 267 25.97 26.43 -2.38
CA LEU A 267 25.37 26.73 -3.67
C LEU A 267 24.30 27.81 -3.51
N ILE A 268 24.16 28.67 -4.51
CA ILE A 268 23.09 29.66 -4.58
C ILE A 268 21.80 28.94 -5.03
N PRO A 269 20.71 28.99 -4.24
CA PRO A 269 19.42 28.42 -4.65
C PRO A 269 18.94 29.05 -5.97
N GLN A 270 18.50 28.21 -6.91
CA GLN A 270 18.03 28.65 -8.22
C GLN A 270 16.54 28.39 -8.39
N LEU A 271 15.78 29.47 -8.55
CA LEU A 271 14.33 29.48 -8.61
C LEU A 271 13.85 30.18 -9.88
N ILE A 272 12.64 29.89 -10.34
CA ILE A 272 12.02 30.53 -11.50
C ILE A 272 10.62 31.03 -11.17
N LEU A 273 10.32 32.27 -11.61
CA LEU A 273 8.97 32.83 -11.56
C LEU A 273 8.14 32.32 -12.74
N ILE A 274 7.00 31.71 -12.44
CA ILE A 274 6.06 31.18 -13.43
C ILE A 274 4.69 31.81 -13.21
N PRO A 275 3.96 32.19 -14.29
CA PRO A 275 2.59 32.64 -14.17
C PRO A 275 1.71 31.59 -13.50
N LYS A 276 1.01 31.97 -12.42
CA LYS A 276 0.18 31.06 -11.62
C LYS A 276 -0.90 30.37 -12.45
N ALA A 277 -1.50 31.10 -13.40
CA ALA A 277 -2.49 30.58 -14.33
C ALA A 277 -2.01 29.36 -15.14
N LYS A 278 -0.70 29.26 -15.45
CA LYS A 278 -0.13 28.11 -16.16
C LYS A 278 -0.20 26.84 -15.30
N VAL A 279 0.09 26.96 -14.01
CA VAL A 279 0.03 25.86 -13.05
C VAL A 279 -1.41 25.48 -12.76
N CYS A 280 -2.30 26.45 -12.57
CA CYS A 280 -3.72 26.20 -12.32
C CYS A 280 -4.42 25.42 -13.46
N ARG A 281 -4.01 25.61 -14.72
CA ARG A 281 -4.56 24.84 -15.86
C ARG A 281 -4.20 23.35 -15.81
N GLU A 282 -3.11 22.98 -15.13
CA GLU A 282 -2.74 21.58 -14.94
C GLU A 282 -3.57 20.90 -13.84
N ILE A 283 -4.24 21.69 -13.00
CA ILE A 283 -5.06 21.23 -11.88
C ILE A 283 -6.51 21.11 -12.36
N SER A 284 -6.85 19.96 -12.93
CA SER A 284 -8.23 19.67 -13.35
C SER A 284 -9.14 19.43 -12.15
N GLN A 285 -10.34 19.99 -12.16
CA GLN A 285 -11.38 19.61 -11.20
C GLN A 285 -12.02 18.29 -11.65
N HIS A 286 -12.05 17.29 -10.77
CA HIS A 286 -12.76 16.03 -11.02
C HIS A 286 -13.62 15.68 -9.82
N ALA A 287 -14.92 15.47 -10.05
CA ALA A 287 -15.81 15.01 -9.00
C ALA A 287 -15.64 13.51 -8.79
N PHE A 288 -15.39 13.10 -7.55
CA PHE A 288 -15.40 11.69 -7.19
C PHE A 288 -16.78 11.09 -7.48
N LYS A 289 -16.79 9.87 -8.04
CA LYS A 289 -18.03 9.14 -8.31
C LYS A 289 -18.00 7.83 -7.55
N LEU A 290 -18.96 7.67 -6.63
CA LEU A 290 -19.15 6.39 -5.95
C LEU A 290 -19.52 5.28 -6.95
N PRO A 291 -18.83 4.13 -6.90
CA PRO A 291 -19.15 2.99 -7.74
C PRO A 291 -20.49 2.38 -7.35
N ALA A 292 -21.14 1.69 -8.30
CA ALA A 292 -22.51 1.19 -8.13
C ALA A 292 -22.69 0.25 -6.93
N TYR A 293 -21.67 -0.57 -6.60
CA TYR A 293 -21.73 -1.49 -5.46
C TYR A 293 -21.70 -0.77 -4.10
N ALA A 294 -21.11 0.42 -4.04
CA ALA A 294 -20.97 1.20 -2.80
C ALA A 294 -22.27 1.94 -2.42
N ARG A 295 -23.17 2.18 -3.38
CA ARG A 295 -24.42 2.94 -3.16
C ARG A 295 -25.51 2.17 -2.40
N ARG A 296 -25.38 0.84 -2.26
CA ARG A 296 -26.41 0.01 -1.62
C ARG A 296 -26.28 0.09 -0.10
N LYS A 297 -27.29 0.66 0.56
CA LYS A 297 -27.42 0.66 2.04
C LYS A 297 -27.30 -0.76 2.58
N ALA A 298 -26.45 -0.95 3.58
CA ALA A 298 -26.37 -2.20 4.31
C ALA A 298 -27.65 -2.35 5.17
N GLY A 299 -28.18 -3.57 5.24
CA GLY A 299 -29.24 -3.89 6.19
C GLY A 299 -28.69 -3.82 7.61
N ALA A 300 -29.48 -3.31 8.55
CA ALA A 300 -29.14 -3.35 9.97
C ALA A 300 -29.18 -4.81 10.45
N ASP A 301 -28.10 -5.28 11.06
CA ASP A 301 -28.05 -6.60 11.68
C ASP A 301 -28.71 -6.52 13.07
N LEU A 302 -30.02 -6.77 13.10
CA LEU A 302 -30.85 -6.78 14.30
C LEU A 302 -30.88 -8.20 14.91
N THR A 303 -29.72 -8.73 15.30
CA THR A 303 -29.67 -9.98 16.05
C THR A 303 -29.28 -9.71 17.51
N THR A 304 -30.06 -10.24 18.45
CA THR A 304 -29.72 -10.22 19.87
C THR A 304 -28.51 -11.13 20.08
N ARG A 305 -27.38 -10.56 20.49
CA ARG A 305 -26.10 -11.29 20.65
C ARG A 305 -25.81 -11.52 22.13
N ARG A 306 -25.48 -12.76 22.50
CA ARG A 306 -25.02 -13.10 23.86
C ARG A 306 -23.58 -12.61 24.05
N MET A 307 -23.25 -12.08 25.23
CA MET A 307 -21.90 -11.59 25.53
C MET A 307 -20.96 -12.74 25.89
N LEU A 308 -19.70 -12.66 25.45
CA LEU A 308 -18.63 -13.64 25.75
C LEU A 308 -18.52 -13.96 27.24
N TYR A 309 -18.60 -12.93 28.11
CA TYR A 309 -18.46 -13.08 29.57
C TYR A 309 -19.57 -13.91 30.23
N GLN A 310 -20.64 -14.22 29.50
CA GLN A 310 -21.74 -15.07 29.97
C GLN A 310 -21.56 -16.54 29.62
N ILE A 311 -20.49 -16.91 28.90
CA ILE A 311 -20.18 -18.30 28.56
C ILE A 311 -19.40 -18.93 29.72
N ASN A 312 -19.86 -20.08 30.21
CA ASN A 312 -19.21 -20.81 31.29
C ASN A 312 -18.68 -22.16 30.76
N ASP A 313 -17.62 -22.11 29.95
CA ASP A 313 -16.94 -23.28 29.42
C ASP A 313 -15.45 -22.94 29.14
N ASN A 314 -14.62 -23.96 29.06
CA ASN A 314 -13.26 -23.83 28.56
C ASN A 314 -13.22 -23.93 27.03
N PHE A 315 -12.26 -23.24 26.43
CA PHE A 315 -12.11 -23.24 24.98
C PHE A 315 -11.65 -24.60 24.47
N LYS A 316 -12.30 -25.11 23.42
CA LYS A 316 -11.96 -26.37 22.76
C LYS A 316 -12.21 -26.28 21.26
N VAL A 317 -11.39 -27.02 20.51
CA VAL A 317 -11.49 -27.10 19.05
C VAL A 317 -11.40 -28.56 18.66
N LYS A 318 -12.32 -29.01 17.82
CA LYS A 318 -12.31 -30.37 17.29
C LYS A 318 -11.59 -30.41 15.95
N ILE A 319 -10.56 -31.24 15.87
CA ILE A 319 -9.80 -31.53 14.66
C ILE A 319 -10.47 -32.70 13.95
N MET A 320 -10.95 -32.49 12.73
CA MET A 320 -11.71 -33.49 11.99
C MET A 320 -10.79 -34.31 11.09
N SER A 321 -10.30 -33.70 10.01
CA SER A 321 -9.47 -34.35 9.00
C SER A 321 -8.66 -33.34 8.20
N ALA A 322 -7.60 -33.81 7.54
CA ALA A 322 -6.83 -33.02 6.58
C ALA A 322 -7.00 -33.58 5.16
N TYR A 323 -6.74 -32.76 4.15
CA TYR A 323 -6.86 -33.11 2.74
C TYR A 323 -5.75 -32.44 1.91
N TYR A 324 -5.42 -33.02 0.76
CA TYR A 324 -4.31 -32.58 -0.13
C TYR A 324 -2.94 -32.44 0.57
N LEU A 325 -2.61 -33.34 1.50
CA LEU A 325 -1.28 -33.40 2.13
C LEU A 325 -0.29 -34.10 1.19
N ASN A 326 0.69 -33.35 0.70
CA ASN A 326 1.78 -33.88 -0.13
C ASN A 326 2.99 -34.20 0.76
N VAL A 327 3.06 -35.42 1.27
CA VAL A 327 4.12 -35.84 2.20
C VAL A 327 4.82 -37.13 1.76
N THR A 328 6.15 -37.11 1.74
CA THR A 328 7.01 -38.26 1.45
C THR A 328 8.02 -38.46 2.59
N ASN A 329 8.44 -39.69 2.87
CA ASN A 329 9.40 -40.02 3.94
C ASN A 329 8.95 -39.69 5.38
N VAL A 330 7.64 -39.61 5.61
CA VAL A 330 7.02 -39.37 6.93
C VAL A 330 6.43 -40.66 7.50
N ASP A 331 6.51 -40.84 8.82
CA ASP A 331 5.93 -41.99 9.51
C ASP A 331 4.46 -41.73 9.87
N LYS A 332 4.23 -40.67 10.64
CA LYS A 332 2.90 -40.25 11.10
C LYS A 332 2.73 -38.74 10.97
N VAL A 333 1.49 -38.30 10.85
CA VAL A 333 1.09 -36.89 10.85
C VAL A 333 0.23 -36.57 12.07
N PHE A 334 0.31 -35.34 12.55
CA PHE A 334 -0.49 -34.85 13.67
C PHE A 334 -0.76 -33.37 13.50
N VAL A 335 -1.68 -32.83 14.30
CA VAL A 335 -2.02 -31.42 14.34
C VAL A 335 -1.52 -30.83 15.64
N ARG A 336 -0.81 -29.71 15.55
CA ARG A 336 -0.40 -28.89 16.71
C ARG A 336 -1.16 -27.58 16.68
N ALA A 337 -1.60 -27.11 17.84
CA ALA A 337 -2.39 -25.89 17.95
C ALA A 337 -2.04 -25.11 19.21
N GLY A 338 -1.97 -23.79 19.10
CA GLY A 338 -1.74 -22.86 20.21
C GLY A 338 -2.66 -21.64 20.12
N LEU A 339 -2.92 -21.03 21.26
CA LEU A 339 -3.67 -19.77 21.35
C LEU A 339 -2.70 -18.63 21.64
N TYR A 340 -2.69 -17.62 20.78
CA TYR A 340 -1.75 -16.51 20.87
C TYR A 340 -2.47 -15.17 20.94
N HIS A 341 -1.86 -14.23 21.66
CA HIS A 341 -2.09 -12.80 21.56
C HIS A 341 -0.79 -12.16 21.12
N GLY A 342 -0.67 -11.87 19.81
CA GLY A 342 0.56 -11.31 19.27
C GLY A 342 1.65 -12.38 19.31
N THR A 343 2.75 -12.08 20.00
CA THR A 343 3.85 -13.03 20.24
C THR A 343 3.63 -13.90 21.48
N GLU A 344 2.69 -13.57 22.35
CA GLU A 344 2.48 -14.23 23.63
C GLU A 344 1.57 -15.47 23.49
N LEU A 345 1.97 -16.57 24.12
CA LEU A 345 1.18 -17.78 24.24
C LEU A 345 0.22 -17.67 25.43
N LEU A 346 -1.09 -17.72 25.19
CA LEU A 346 -2.12 -17.51 26.22
C LEU A 346 -2.29 -18.71 27.17
N CYS A 347 -1.99 -19.92 26.69
CA CYS A 347 -2.07 -21.18 27.46
C CYS A 347 -1.26 -22.28 26.78
N ALA A 348 -1.05 -23.42 27.47
CA ALA A 348 -0.23 -24.52 26.93
C ALA A 348 -0.74 -25.04 25.58
N GLU A 349 0.18 -25.21 24.64
CA GLU A 349 -0.09 -25.77 23.31
C GLU A 349 -0.65 -27.18 23.38
N GLN A 350 -1.48 -27.53 22.40
CA GLN A 350 -2.17 -28.81 22.30
C GLN A 350 -1.71 -29.57 21.07
N GLU A 351 -1.61 -30.89 21.19
CA GLU A 351 -1.30 -31.80 20.09
C GLU A 351 -2.37 -32.87 19.96
N SER A 352 -2.73 -33.20 18.73
CA SER A 352 -3.56 -34.36 18.44
C SER A 352 -2.75 -35.66 18.48
N LYS A 353 -3.45 -36.78 18.43
CA LYS A 353 -2.84 -38.09 18.18
C LYS A 353 -2.11 -38.11 16.84
N LYS A 354 -1.07 -38.95 16.77
CA LYS A 354 -0.31 -39.22 15.54
C LYS A 354 -1.05 -40.27 14.72
N VAL A 355 -1.42 -39.93 13.49
CA VAL A 355 -2.21 -40.77 12.57
C VAL A 355 -1.43 -41.06 11.29
N ASP A 356 -1.92 -42.02 10.52
CA ASP A 356 -1.33 -42.38 9.24
C ASP A 356 -1.52 -41.28 8.19
N ASN A 357 -0.56 -41.10 7.30
CA ASN A 357 -0.62 -40.04 6.29
C ASN A 357 -1.56 -40.36 5.11
N SER A 358 -1.91 -41.63 4.90
CA SER A 358 -2.78 -42.08 3.81
C SER A 358 -4.22 -41.61 3.96
N CYS A 359 -4.72 -41.52 5.19
CA CYS A 359 -6.05 -41.01 5.52
C CYS A 359 -6.00 -40.22 6.85
N PRO A 360 -5.62 -38.93 6.80
CA PRO A 360 -5.37 -38.14 8.00
C PRO A 360 -6.69 -37.66 8.62
N GLU A 361 -7.31 -38.52 9.45
CA GLU A 361 -8.49 -38.21 10.26
C GLU A 361 -8.18 -38.34 11.76
N TRP A 362 -8.63 -37.37 12.56
CA TRP A 362 -8.45 -37.35 14.02
C TRP A 362 -9.76 -37.47 14.78
N LYS A 363 -10.78 -36.71 14.39
CA LYS A 363 -12.06 -36.57 15.10
C LYS A 363 -11.88 -36.33 16.61
N GLU A 364 -10.83 -35.59 16.95
CA GLU A 364 -10.33 -35.39 18.31
C GLU A 364 -10.56 -33.96 18.76
N THR A 365 -10.94 -33.78 20.03
CA THR A 365 -11.14 -32.44 20.61
C THR A 365 -9.92 -32.04 21.43
N LEU A 366 -9.22 -31.00 20.97
CA LEU A 366 -8.16 -30.34 21.71
C LEU A 366 -8.80 -29.40 22.75
N LYS A 367 -8.37 -29.52 24.00
CA LYS A 367 -8.89 -28.73 25.13
C LYS A 367 -7.82 -27.77 25.60
N PHE A 368 -8.12 -26.48 25.58
CA PHE A 368 -7.18 -25.45 26.02
C PHE A 368 -7.48 -25.06 27.46
N SER A 369 -6.43 -24.84 28.26
CA SER A 369 -6.54 -24.40 29.65
C SER A 369 -6.78 -22.89 29.74
N ILE A 370 -7.80 -22.41 29.02
CA ILE A 370 -8.27 -21.02 29.06
C ILE A 370 -9.79 -21.01 29.06
N PHE A 371 -10.34 -20.16 29.91
CA PHE A 371 -11.77 -19.97 30.05
C PHE A 371 -12.28 -19.03 28.95
N VAL A 372 -13.43 -19.32 28.35
CA VAL A 372 -13.94 -18.54 27.20
C VAL A 372 -14.07 -17.03 27.49
N PRO A 373 -14.57 -16.60 28.65
CA PRO A 373 -14.57 -15.19 29.05
C PRO A 373 -13.21 -14.50 29.17
N ASP A 374 -12.13 -15.25 29.31
CA ASP A 374 -10.77 -14.72 29.49
C ASP A 374 -10.00 -14.61 28.16
N ILE A 375 -10.62 -15.00 27.05
CA ILE A 375 -10.03 -14.86 25.71
C ILE A 375 -10.03 -13.37 25.31
N PRO A 376 -8.87 -12.74 25.04
CA PRO A 376 -8.79 -11.34 24.63
C PRO A 376 -9.31 -11.12 23.20
N ARG A 377 -9.70 -9.88 22.88
CA ARG A 377 -10.33 -9.54 21.58
C ARG A 377 -9.51 -9.97 20.37
N SER A 378 -8.19 -9.82 20.45
CA SER A 378 -7.26 -10.11 19.35
C SER A 378 -6.62 -11.51 19.45
N ALA A 379 -7.20 -12.43 20.24
CA ALA A 379 -6.73 -13.80 20.31
C ALA A 379 -6.89 -14.52 18.97
N ARG A 380 -5.91 -15.37 18.66
CA ARG A 380 -5.90 -16.19 17.45
C ARG A 380 -5.52 -17.64 17.77
N LEU A 381 -6.14 -18.55 17.03
CA LEU A 381 -5.74 -19.95 16.95
C LEU A 381 -4.66 -20.09 15.89
N CYS A 382 -3.45 -20.46 16.30
CA CYS A 382 -2.36 -20.84 15.42
C CYS A 382 -2.33 -22.36 15.31
N ILE A 383 -2.50 -22.89 14.10
CA ILE A 383 -2.63 -24.33 13.88
C ILE A 383 -1.71 -24.78 12.75
N SER A 384 -1.10 -25.95 12.93
CA SER A 384 -0.25 -26.56 11.92
C SER A 384 -0.51 -28.05 11.79
N VAL A 385 -0.32 -28.55 10.57
CA VAL A 385 -0.19 -29.97 10.32
C VAL A 385 1.29 -30.29 10.31
N CYS A 386 1.69 -31.22 11.18
CA CYS A 386 3.08 -31.64 11.39
C CYS A 386 3.26 -33.10 10.98
N ALA A 387 4.49 -33.48 10.64
CA ALA A 387 4.90 -34.84 10.36
C ALA A 387 6.08 -35.26 11.24
N VAL A 388 6.14 -36.55 11.55
CA VAL A 388 7.31 -37.19 12.15
C VAL A 388 8.13 -37.84 11.03
N LEU A 389 9.40 -37.47 10.91
CA LEU A 389 10.30 -38.00 9.88
C LEU A 389 10.68 -39.46 10.19
N LYS A 390 10.69 -40.33 9.17
CA LYS A 390 11.02 -41.77 9.36
C LYS A 390 12.45 -42.01 9.87
N ARG A 391 13.41 -41.20 9.41
CA ARG A 391 14.85 -41.39 9.69
C ARG A 391 15.29 -40.74 11.01
N SER A 392 15.04 -39.44 11.18
CA SER A 392 15.49 -38.71 12.38
C SER A 392 14.52 -38.78 13.56
N ARG A 393 13.26 -39.21 13.33
CA ARG A 393 12.16 -39.15 14.31
C ARG A 393 11.81 -37.74 14.80
N GLU A 394 12.36 -36.71 14.17
CA GLU A 394 12.05 -35.31 14.44
C GLU A 394 10.68 -34.94 13.87
N SER A 395 10.01 -34.00 14.53
CA SER A 395 8.77 -33.39 14.07
C SER A 395 9.08 -32.19 13.19
N VAL A 396 8.41 -32.08 12.06
CA VAL A 396 8.51 -30.93 11.14
C VAL A 396 7.14 -30.41 10.77
N GLN A 397 7.03 -29.11 10.53
CA GLN A 397 5.81 -28.49 10.03
C GLN A 397 5.63 -28.81 8.52
N ILE A 398 4.41 -29.13 8.10
CA ILE A 398 4.05 -29.37 6.68
C ILE A 398 3.34 -28.14 6.09
N ALA A 399 2.36 -27.63 6.83
CA ALA A 399 1.54 -26.50 6.44
C ALA A 399 0.86 -25.91 7.68
N TRP A 400 0.48 -24.63 7.63
CA TRP A 400 -0.02 -23.90 8.79
C TRP A 400 -1.16 -22.95 8.42
N ALA A 401 -1.96 -22.53 9.40
CA ALA A 401 -2.92 -21.46 9.28
C ALA A 401 -3.10 -20.76 10.62
N ASN A 402 -3.43 -19.47 10.58
CA ASN A 402 -3.82 -18.71 11.75
C ASN A 402 -5.25 -18.23 11.56
N VAL A 403 -6.07 -18.35 12.62
CA VAL A 403 -7.50 -18.01 12.59
C VAL A 403 -7.78 -17.05 13.74
N PRO A 404 -8.24 -15.81 13.48
CA PRO A 404 -8.75 -14.94 14.53
C PRO A 404 -9.93 -15.61 15.23
N LEU A 405 -9.96 -15.61 16.56
CA LEU A 405 -11.07 -16.24 17.30
C LEU A 405 -12.37 -15.42 17.19
N PHE A 406 -12.27 -14.15 16.81
CA PHE A 406 -13.41 -13.29 16.54
C PHE A 406 -13.39 -12.84 15.08
N ASP A 407 -14.55 -12.70 14.46
CA ASP A 407 -14.67 -12.11 13.14
C ASP A 407 -14.60 -10.56 13.19
N PHE A 408 -14.72 -9.92 12.03
CA PHE A 408 -14.69 -8.45 11.92
C PHE A 408 -15.88 -7.75 12.62
N LYS A 409 -16.96 -8.48 12.90
CA LYS A 409 -18.14 -8.00 13.66
C LYS A 409 -18.01 -8.28 15.16
N SER A 410 -16.83 -8.69 15.62
CA SER A 410 -16.52 -9.08 17.00
C SER A 410 -17.35 -10.28 17.49
N VAL A 411 -17.72 -11.19 16.61
CA VAL A 411 -18.43 -12.43 16.92
C VAL A 411 -17.44 -13.60 17.00
N LEU A 412 -17.53 -14.39 18.07
CA LEU A 412 -16.71 -15.58 18.29
C LEU A 412 -16.99 -16.61 17.18
N VAL A 413 -15.93 -17.11 16.55
CA VAL A 413 -16.03 -18.15 15.52
C VAL A 413 -16.69 -19.42 16.09
N SER A 414 -17.60 -20.01 15.32
CA SER A 414 -18.35 -21.19 15.76
C SER A 414 -18.65 -22.15 14.60
N GLY A 415 -18.81 -23.44 14.93
CA GLY A 415 -19.15 -24.47 13.96
C GLY A 415 -18.00 -24.92 13.07
N LYS A 416 -18.34 -25.57 11.97
CA LYS A 416 -17.38 -26.23 11.06
C LYS A 416 -16.69 -25.22 10.16
N MET A 417 -15.38 -25.31 10.06
CA MET A 417 -14.55 -24.45 9.22
C MET A 417 -13.59 -25.28 8.37
N LYS A 418 -13.52 -24.94 7.08
CA LYS A 418 -12.51 -25.47 6.16
C LYS A 418 -11.37 -24.47 6.06
N LEU A 419 -10.20 -24.85 6.56
CA LEU A 419 -8.98 -24.06 6.49
C LEU A 419 -8.18 -24.50 5.27
N ALA A 420 -7.83 -23.55 4.42
CA ALA A 420 -6.80 -23.71 3.40
C ALA A 420 -5.47 -23.27 4.03
N LEU A 421 -4.50 -24.17 4.06
CA LEU A 421 -3.24 -23.99 4.79
C LEU A 421 -2.18 -23.34 3.90
N TRP A 422 -1.32 -22.53 4.52
CA TRP A 422 -0.16 -21.91 3.92
C TRP A 422 1.06 -22.86 3.94
N PRO A 423 1.92 -22.80 2.91
CA PRO A 423 3.20 -23.50 2.94
C PRO A 423 4.12 -22.92 4.02
N VAL A 424 5.03 -23.75 4.52
CA VAL A 424 6.02 -23.35 5.53
C VAL A 424 7.04 -22.38 4.91
N PRO A 425 7.28 -21.19 5.49
CA PRO A 425 8.33 -20.28 5.06
C PRO A 425 9.71 -20.94 5.13
N LYS A 426 10.62 -20.57 4.23
CA LYS A 426 12.00 -21.07 4.26
C LYS A 426 12.69 -20.64 5.57
N GLY A 427 13.34 -21.59 6.24
CA GLY A 427 14.11 -21.34 7.46
C GLY A 427 13.28 -21.38 8.76
N LEU A 428 11.96 -21.53 8.69
CA LEU A 428 11.14 -21.71 9.89
C LEU A 428 11.30 -23.14 10.42
N THR A 429 11.81 -23.27 11.64
CA THR A 429 11.98 -24.56 12.35
C THR A 429 10.88 -24.83 13.36
N ASP A 430 10.20 -23.79 13.83
CA ASP A 430 9.13 -23.91 14.82
C ASP A 430 7.93 -24.67 14.26
N LEU A 431 7.25 -25.40 15.14
CA LEU A 431 6.11 -26.22 14.75
C LEU A 431 4.84 -25.39 14.54
N LEU A 432 4.80 -24.14 15.01
CA LEU A 432 3.74 -23.16 14.80
C LEU A 432 4.32 -21.88 14.18
N ASN A 433 3.48 -21.11 13.50
CA ASN A 433 3.89 -19.83 12.91
C ASN A 433 2.97 -18.69 13.39
N PRO A 434 3.08 -18.26 14.66
CA PRO A 434 2.22 -17.21 15.19
C PRO A 434 2.39 -15.89 14.42
N LEU A 435 3.60 -15.53 14.01
CA LEU A 435 3.85 -14.28 13.25
C LEU A 435 3.29 -14.30 11.82
N GLY A 436 2.84 -15.45 11.34
CA GLY A 436 2.23 -15.59 10.02
C GLY A 436 0.88 -14.86 9.88
N THR A 437 0.50 -14.59 8.63
CA THR A 437 -0.78 -13.97 8.27
C THR A 437 -1.99 -14.72 8.85
N VAL A 438 -3.02 -13.97 9.23
CA VAL A 438 -4.35 -14.49 9.54
C VAL A 438 -5.27 -14.53 8.32
N SER A 439 -4.79 -14.03 7.16
CA SER A 439 -5.55 -14.05 5.92
C SER A 439 -5.74 -15.48 5.42
N ARG A 440 -6.94 -15.76 4.90
CA ARG A 440 -7.26 -17.05 4.30
C ARG A 440 -6.40 -17.32 3.08
N ASN A 441 -5.83 -18.52 2.98
CA ASN A 441 -5.19 -18.95 1.75
C ASN A 441 -6.27 -19.19 0.66
N ARG A 442 -6.19 -18.43 -0.43
CA ARG A 442 -7.15 -18.49 -1.54
C ARG A 442 -6.70 -19.39 -2.69
N LYS A 443 -5.58 -20.13 -2.53
CA LYS A 443 -5.09 -21.07 -3.54
C LYS A 443 -5.95 -22.34 -3.54
N PRO A 444 -6.61 -22.72 -4.67
CA PRO A 444 -7.51 -23.88 -4.71
C PRO A 444 -6.83 -25.22 -4.40
N GLU A 445 -5.58 -25.39 -4.83
CA GLU A 445 -4.80 -26.64 -4.70
C GLU A 445 -3.95 -26.67 -3.42
N SER A 446 -4.36 -25.97 -2.37
CA SER A 446 -3.64 -25.97 -1.10
C SER A 446 -4.03 -27.17 -0.23
N ALA A 447 -3.08 -27.62 0.60
CA ALA A 447 -3.37 -28.52 1.71
C ALA A 447 -4.44 -27.87 2.59
N GLY A 448 -5.35 -28.65 3.14
CA GLY A 448 -6.43 -28.13 3.95
C GLY A 448 -6.73 -28.95 5.18
N LEU A 449 -7.37 -28.29 6.15
CA LEU A 449 -7.75 -28.86 7.43
C LEU A 449 -9.23 -28.55 7.70
N MET A 450 -9.99 -29.54 8.11
CA MET A 450 -11.34 -29.38 8.60
C MET A 450 -11.32 -29.36 10.13
N ILE A 451 -11.82 -28.27 10.71
CA ILE A 451 -11.96 -28.12 12.15
C ILE A 451 -13.41 -27.76 12.50
N GLU A 452 -13.78 -27.95 13.76
CA GLU A 452 -15.08 -27.58 14.29
C GLU A 452 -14.88 -26.88 15.64
N PHE A 453 -15.24 -25.60 15.68
CA PHE A 453 -15.38 -24.83 16.91
C PHE A 453 -16.71 -25.19 17.58
N ASP A 454 -16.75 -25.05 18.90
CA ASP A 454 -17.99 -25.22 19.65
C ASP A 454 -19.11 -24.31 19.19
N LYS A 455 -20.33 -24.75 19.48
CA LYS A 455 -21.53 -23.95 19.35
C LYS A 455 -22.10 -23.72 20.74
N TYR A 456 -21.96 -22.50 21.24
CA TYR A 456 -22.62 -22.06 22.47
C TYR A 456 -24.04 -21.58 22.12
N SER A 457 -24.29 -20.27 22.13
CA SER A 457 -25.50 -19.63 21.60
C SER A 457 -25.24 -19.04 20.21
N PRO A 458 -26.28 -18.73 19.40
CA PRO A 458 -26.07 -17.97 18.17
C PRO A 458 -25.36 -16.64 18.48
N ASN A 459 -24.31 -16.35 17.70
CA ASN A 459 -23.60 -15.07 17.66
C ASN A 459 -23.09 -14.56 19.03
N VAL A 460 -22.23 -15.34 19.70
CA VAL A 460 -21.51 -14.86 20.90
C VAL A 460 -20.61 -13.70 20.51
N ARG A 461 -20.80 -12.51 21.09
CA ARG A 461 -20.00 -11.31 20.78
C ARG A 461 -18.99 -10.99 21.88
N TYR A 462 -17.86 -10.40 21.48
CA TYR A 462 -16.98 -9.72 22.41
C TYR A 462 -17.69 -8.48 23.03
N PRO A 463 -17.45 -8.14 24.30
CA PRO A 463 -17.99 -6.92 24.91
C PRO A 463 -17.46 -5.66 24.20
N THR A 464 -18.22 -4.56 24.21
CA THR A 464 -17.72 -3.27 23.69
C THR A 464 -16.65 -2.69 24.62
N PHE A 465 -15.87 -1.72 24.15
CA PHE A 465 -14.87 -1.03 24.98
C PHE A 465 -15.45 -0.55 26.31
N ASP A 466 -16.60 0.13 26.28
CA ASP A 466 -17.28 0.65 27.47
C ASP A 466 -17.76 -0.46 28.42
N GLU A 467 -18.24 -1.58 27.88
CA GLU A 467 -18.65 -2.75 28.68
C GLU A 467 -17.45 -3.40 29.38
N VAL A 468 -16.30 -3.50 28.69
CA VAL A 468 -15.06 -4.01 29.27
C VAL A 468 -14.57 -3.07 30.38
N CYS A 469 -14.54 -1.76 30.14
CA CYS A 469 -14.17 -0.76 31.13
C CYS A 469 -15.09 -0.77 32.36
N SER A 470 -16.40 -0.93 32.16
CA SER A 470 -17.39 -1.03 33.24
C SER A 470 -17.22 -2.30 34.08
N ASN A 471 -16.79 -3.41 33.47
CA ASN A 471 -16.44 -4.62 34.20
C ASN A 471 -15.18 -4.41 35.07
N GLY A 472 -14.20 -3.66 34.58
CA GLY A 472 -12.99 -3.28 35.33
C GLY A 472 -13.29 -2.50 36.62
N GLN A 473 -14.31 -1.64 36.61
CA GLN A 473 -14.72 -0.88 37.81
C GLN A 473 -15.06 -1.76 39.01
N ARG A 474 -15.49 -3.01 38.78
CA ARG A 474 -15.83 -3.96 39.86
C ARG A 474 -14.62 -4.50 40.60
N TYR A 475 -13.43 -4.37 40.02
CA TYR A 475 -12.16 -4.87 40.54
C TYR A 475 -11.25 -3.74 41.02
N LEU A 476 -11.76 -2.52 41.15
CA LEU A 476 -11.01 -1.41 41.71
C LEU A 476 -10.69 -1.70 43.18
N ASP A 477 -9.45 -2.05 43.46
CA ASP A 477 -8.87 -1.76 44.76
C ASP A 477 -8.81 -0.24 44.91
N GLN A 478 -9.45 0.31 45.95
CA GLN A 478 -9.54 1.74 46.26
C GLN A 478 -8.18 2.41 46.58
N LYS A 479 -7.04 1.80 46.26
CA LYS A 479 -5.73 2.39 46.45
C LYS A 479 -5.32 3.20 45.23
N GLU A 480 -5.86 4.42 45.13
CA GLU A 480 -5.27 5.45 44.28
C GLU A 480 -3.84 5.76 44.74
N SER A 481 -2.88 5.63 43.81
CA SER A 481 -1.49 6.11 43.84
C SER A 481 -0.77 6.10 45.21
N GLU A 482 -0.11 5.00 45.54
CA GLU A 482 1.10 5.11 46.37
C GLU A 482 2.22 5.66 45.47
N ASP A 483 2.88 6.74 45.91
CA ASP A 483 4.13 7.18 45.28
C ASP A 483 5.11 6.00 45.31
N PRO A 484 5.73 5.56 44.19
CA PRO A 484 6.53 4.33 44.17
C PRO A 484 7.69 4.30 45.18
N GLY A 485 8.05 5.45 45.77
CA GLY A 485 9.31 5.64 46.49
C GLY A 485 10.46 5.90 45.50
N GLN A 486 11.55 6.50 45.96
CA GLN A 486 12.65 6.88 45.07
C GLN A 486 13.30 5.66 44.40
N GLU A 487 13.49 4.56 45.12
CA GLU A 487 14.10 3.33 44.60
C GLU A 487 13.30 2.74 43.43
N ASN A 488 11.97 2.61 43.56
CA ASN A 488 11.15 2.10 42.45
C ASN A 488 11.06 3.11 41.30
N LYS A 489 11.13 4.42 41.56
CA LYS A 489 11.21 5.42 40.47
C LYS A 489 12.47 5.23 39.64
N ASP A 490 13.61 5.04 40.30
CA ASP A 490 14.88 4.81 39.62
C ASP A 490 14.81 3.52 38.77
N ILE A 491 14.24 2.45 39.31
CA ILE A 491 14.02 1.18 38.56
C ILE A 491 13.08 1.40 37.36
N LEU A 492 11.95 2.07 37.54
CA LEU A 492 11.00 2.35 36.45
C LEU A 492 11.65 3.20 35.35
N ASP A 493 12.41 4.23 35.71
CA ASP A 493 13.13 5.08 34.77
C ASP A 493 14.21 4.31 33.99
N GLU A 494 14.88 3.35 34.61
CA GLU A 494 15.81 2.45 33.92
C GLU A 494 15.09 1.49 32.97
N LEU A 495 13.97 0.90 33.38
CA LEU A 495 13.18 -0.02 32.57
C LEU A 495 12.59 0.63 31.33
N ILE A 496 12.12 1.88 31.44
CA ILE A 496 11.55 2.63 30.31
C ILE A 496 12.62 2.97 29.26
N LYS A 497 13.87 3.15 29.69
CA LYS A 497 15.00 3.41 28.78
C LYS A 497 15.54 2.15 28.11
N LYS A 498 15.15 0.95 28.56
CA LYS A 498 15.53 -0.31 27.91
C LYS A 498 14.92 -0.37 26.52
N ASP A 499 15.68 -0.87 25.57
CA ASP A 499 15.23 -1.00 24.19
C ASP A 499 14.03 -1.98 24.07
N PRO A 500 13.25 -1.92 22.98
CA PRO A 500 12.08 -2.78 22.80
C PRO A 500 12.36 -4.30 22.77
N LEU A 501 13.61 -4.73 22.50
CA LEU A 501 13.99 -6.14 22.45
C LEU A 501 14.45 -6.69 23.82
N TYR A 502 14.57 -5.84 24.83
CA TYR A 502 14.84 -6.28 26.19
C TYR A 502 13.76 -7.26 26.67
N GLU A 503 14.17 -8.47 27.02
CA GLU A 503 13.30 -9.48 27.61
C GLU A 503 12.92 -9.06 29.03
N ILE A 504 11.66 -8.66 29.19
CA ILE A 504 11.15 -8.19 30.47
C ILE A 504 10.96 -9.34 31.44
N THR A 505 11.52 -9.22 32.65
CA THR A 505 11.40 -10.26 33.67
C THR A 505 10.03 -10.20 34.37
N GLU A 506 9.62 -11.29 35.02
CA GLU A 506 8.37 -11.30 35.80
C GLU A 506 8.39 -10.30 36.97
N GLN A 507 9.57 -10.01 37.54
CA GLN A 507 9.71 -8.96 38.55
C GLN A 507 9.47 -7.56 37.96
N ASP A 508 10.04 -7.30 36.78
CA ASP A 508 9.83 -6.03 36.06
C ASP A 508 8.35 -5.84 35.73
N LYS A 509 7.68 -6.89 35.22
CA LYS A 509 6.23 -6.86 34.93
C LYS A 509 5.41 -6.52 36.18
N HIS A 510 5.73 -7.16 37.30
CA HIS A 510 5.02 -6.91 38.57
C HIS A 510 5.18 -5.44 39.01
N ILE A 511 6.40 -4.89 38.95
CA ILE A 511 6.67 -3.49 39.33
C ILE A 511 5.94 -2.52 38.39
N LEU A 512 5.97 -2.74 37.08
CA LEU A 512 5.25 -1.91 36.10
C LEU A 512 3.75 -1.94 36.34
N TRP A 513 3.18 -3.13 36.53
CA TRP A 513 1.74 -3.29 36.76
C TRP A 513 1.31 -2.67 38.09
N ALA A 514 2.10 -2.85 39.16
CA ALA A 514 1.84 -2.24 40.47
C ALA A 514 1.78 -0.70 40.39
N HIS A 515 2.68 -0.08 39.60
CA HIS A 515 2.82 1.38 39.49
C HIS A 515 2.17 1.98 38.22
N ARG A 516 1.28 1.25 37.54
CA ARG A 516 0.63 1.63 36.28
C ARG A 516 -0.02 3.02 36.25
N TYR A 517 -0.56 3.49 37.38
CA TYR A 517 -1.15 4.83 37.50
C TYR A 517 -0.10 5.94 37.57
N TYR A 518 1.03 5.68 38.25
CA TYR A 518 2.17 6.60 38.29
C TYR A 518 2.75 6.77 36.87
N LEU A 519 2.91 5.66 36.15
CA LEU A 519 3.36 5.64 34.76
C LEU A 519 2.46 6.49 33.85
N LYS A 520 1.15 6.25 33.89
CA LYS A 520 0.17 7.04 33.13
C LYS A 520 0.30 8.55 33.36
N LYS A 521 0.52 8.96 34.61
CA LYS A 521 0.55 10.39 35.01
C LYS A 521 1.86 11.08 34.66
N ASN A 522 2.99 10.41 34.85
CA ASN A 522 4.32 11.04 34.81
C ASN A 522 5.17 10.61 33.60
N LEU A 523 4.93 9.41 33.05
CA LEU A 523 5.77 8.78 32.03
C LEU A 523 4.91 8.12 30.93
N PRO A 524 4.13 8.89 30.15
CA PRO A 524 3.16 8.32 29.20
C PRO A 524 3.80 7.46 28.09
N ASP A 525 5.04 7.74 27.71
CA ASP A 525 5.80 6.96 26.72
C ASP A 525 6.23 5.57 27.24
N SER A 526 5.95 5.24 28.51
CA SER A 526 6.18 3.90 29.09
C SER A 526 5.13 2.85 28.68
N LEU A 527 4.08 3.25 27.95
CA LEU A 527 2.94 2.39 27.62
C LEU A 527 3.32 1.02 27.00
N PRO A 528 4.28 0.92 26.05
CA PRO A 528 4.66 -0.39 25.48
C PRO A 528 5.14 -1.36 26.55
N LYS A 529 5.98 -0.91 27.50
CA LYS A 529 6.45 -1.73 28.61
C LYS A 529 5.32 -2.12 29.56
N LEU A 530 4.39 -1.21 29.82
CA LEU A 530 3.21 -1.53 30.63
C LEU A 530 2.33 -2.59 29.95
N LEU A 531 2.13 -2.52 28.63
CA LEU A 531 1.38 -3.52 27.87
C LEU A 531 2.07 -4.89 27.87
N ASP A 532 3.40 -4.93 27.90
CA ASP A 532 4.17 -6.17 28.05
C ASP A 532 3.99 -6.83 29.43
N ALA A 533 3.57 -6.05 30.43
CA ALA A 533 3.30 -6.51 31.79
C ALA A 533 1.85 -7.00 31.98
N VAL A 534 0.96 -6.77 31.02
CA VAL A 534 -0.44 -7.20 31.10
C VAL A 534 -0.53 -8.71 30.86
N GLU A 535 -1.17 -9.43 31.77
CA GLU A 535 -1.56 -10.82 31.51
C GLU A 535 -2.83 -10.86 30.64
N TRP A 536 -2.66 -11.02 29.33
CA TRP A 536 -3.76 -10.96 28.36
C TRP A 536 -4.77 -12.11 28.45
N ASN A 537 -4.43 -13.18 29.18
CA ASN A 537 -5.34 -14.28 29.52
C ASN A 537 -6.11 -14.03 30.84
N GLN A 538 -6.02 -12.83 31.43
CA GLN A 538 -6.78 -12.42 32.61
C GLN A 538 -7.69 -11.23 32.30
N ARG A 539 -9.00 -11.48 32.15
CA ARG A 539 -9.95 -10.41 31.76
C ARG A 539 -10.00 -9.22 32.73
N ASN A 540 -9.69 -9.43 34.00
CA ASN A 540 -9.61 -8.36 35.02
C ASN A 540 -8.46 -7.40 34.73
N GLN A 541 -7.27 -7.92 34.39
CA GLN A 541 -6.13 -7.07 34.01
C GLN A 541 -6.40 -6.34 32.69
N VAL A 542 -6.93 -7.04 31.68
CA VAL A 542 -7.31 -6.43 30.40
C VAL A 542 -8.33 -5.31 30.60
N SER A 543 -9.36 -5.53 31.44
CA SER A 543 -10.38 -4.53 31.74
C SER A 543 -9.80 -3.28 32.41
N GLU A 544 -8.85 -3.46 33.32
CA GLU A 544 -8.13 -2.37 33.98
C GLU A 544 -7.22 -1.60 33.01
N MET A 545 -6.51 -2.31 32.14
CA MET A 545 -5.66 -1.70 31.12
C MET A 545 -6.47 -0.83 30.15
N TYR A 546 -7.62 -1.29 29.68
CA TYR A 546 -8.48 -0.49 28.80
C TYR A 546 -9.01 0.77 29.50
N ARG A 547 -9.31 0.70 30.79
CA ARG A 547 -9.69 1.88 31.57
C ARG A 547 -8.54 2.89 31.68
N LEU A 548 -7.30 2.42 31.84
CA LEU A 548 -6.12 3.29 31.79
C LEU A 548 -5.97 3.92 30.40
N LEU A 549 -6.13 3.13 29.35
CA LEU A 549 -6.03 3.53 27.94
C LEU A 549 -7.05 4.64 27.59
N SER A 550 -8.29 4.54 28.07
CA SER A 550 -9.37 5.52 27.82
C SER A 550 -9.03 6.96 28.20
N GLY A 551 -8.02 7.17 29.05
CA GLY A 551 -7.53 8.50 29.40
C GLY A 551 -6.01 8.59 29.39
N TRP A 552 -5.32 7.73 28.64
CA TRP A 552 -3.87 7.76 28.53
C TRP A 552 -3.43 9.03 27.78
N PRO A 553 -2.40 9.76 28.26
CA PRO A 553 -1.94 10.97 27.59
C PRO A 553 -1.44 10.70 26.16
N LEU A 554 -1.34 11.75 25.35
CA LEU A 554 -0.71 11.69 24.03
C LEU A 554 0.75 11.21 24.17
N VAL A 555 1.10 10.15 23.46
CA VAL A 555 2.47 9.61 23.39
C VAL A 555 3.21 10.17 22.17
N SER A 556 4.54 10.06 22.16
CA SER A 556 5.35 10.43 21.00
C SER A 556 5.02 9.58 19.75
N PRO A 557 5.20 10.10 18.52
CA PRO A 557 4.95 9.35 17.30
C PRO A 557 5.73 8.03 17.23
N GLU A 558 6.96 8.01 17.74
CA GLU A 558 7.83 6.83 17.79
C GLU A 558 7.20 5.71 18.64
N ILE A 559 6.66 6.05 19.80
CA ILE A 559 5.94 5.10 20.66
C ILE A 559 4.64 4.64 20.00
N ALA A 560 3.88 5.54 19.38
CA ALA A 560 2.67 5.16 18.65
C ALA A 560 2.99 4.21 17.47
N LEU A 561 4.14 4.34 16.82
CA LEU A 561 4.60 3.42 15.78
C LEU A 561 4.97 2.04 16.35
N GLU A 562 5.63 1.98 17.51
CA GLU A 562 5.96 0.72 18.20
C GLU A 562 4.68 -0.10 18.50
N LEU A 563 3.62 0.58 18.96
CA LEU A 563 2.31 -0.03 19.26
C LEU A 563 1.57 -0.59 18.02
N LEU A 564 2.10 -0.37 16.82
CA LEU A 564 1.60 -0.96 15.57
C LEU A 564 2.43 -2.17 15.11
N ASP A 565 3.39 -2.66 15.90
CA ASP A 565 4.12 -3.89 15.58
C ASP A 565 3.27 -5.16 15.87
N CYS A 566 3.78 -6.31 15.42
CA CYS A 566 3.20 -7.64 15.65
C CYS A 566 3.04 -8.02 17.12
N LYS A 567 3.84 -7.42 18.01
CA LYS A 567 3.78 -7.63 19.46
C LYS A 567 2.48 -7.11 20.07
N TYR A 568 1.92 -6.04 19.51
CA TYR A 568 0.72 -5.36 19.99
C TYR A 568 -0.46 -5.57 19.03
N PRO A 569 -1.15 -6.73 19.09
CA PRO A 569 -2.28 -7.03 18.19
C PRO A 569 -3.60 -6.46 18.70
N ASP A 570 -3.64 -5.95 19.94
CA ASP A 570 -4.86 -5.52 20.60
C ASP A 570 -5.54 -4.40 19.80
N GLN A 571 -6.80 -4.62 19.45
CA GLN A 571 -7.53 -3.71 18.58
C GLN A 571 -7.64 -2.31 19.18
N PHE A 572 -7.95 -2.18 20.47
CA PHE A 572 -8.15 -0.87 21.09
C PHE A 572 -6.84 -0.12 21.29
N VAL A 573 -5.75 -0.83 21.61
CA VAL A 573 -4.40 -0.26 21.64
C VAL A 573 -4.02 0.30 20.26
N ARG A 574 -4.22 -0.48 19.19
CA ARG A 574 -3.94 -0.05 17.82
C ARG A 574 -4.81 1.13 17.37
N ASP A 575 -6.10 1.09 17.68
CA ASP A 575 -7.03 2.18 17.39
C ASP A 575 -6.54 3.49 18.03
N GLN A 576 -6.10 3.43 19.29
CA GLN A 576 -5.56 4.59 20.00
C GLN A 576 -4.19 5.03 19.46
N ALA A 577 -3.32 4.09 19.10
CA ALA A 577 -2.03 4.41 18.48
C ALA A 577 -2.21 5.19 17.17
N VAL A 578 -3.14 4.75 16.31
CA VAL A 578 -3.46 5.46 15.06
C VAL A 578 -4.07 6.84 15.34
N ASN A 579 -4.91 6.97 16.38
CA ASN A 579 -5.45 8.26 16.80
C ASN A 579 -4.33 9.24 17.23
N TRP A 580 -3.32 8.76 17.95
CA TRP A 580 -2.15 9.59 18.28
C TRP A 580 -1.37 10.00 17.04
N LEU A 581 -1.12 9.08 16.09
CA LEU A 581 -0.48 9.43 14.81
C LEU A 581 -1.28 10.48 14.02
N HIS A 582 -2.60 10.42 14.04
CA HIS A 582 -3.45 11.46 13.44
C HIS A 582 -3.20 12.85 14.05
N GLN A 583 -2.98 12.91 15.37
CA GLN A 583 -2.81 14.17 16.10
C GLN A 583 -1.40 14.73 15.97
N ASN A 584 -0.35 13.89 15.95
CA ASN A 584 1.02 14.36 16.11
C ASN A 584 2.05 13.85 15.08
N LEU A 585 1.68 13.05 14.05
CA LEU A 585 2.62 12.60 13.01
C LEU A 585 2.66 13.56 11.81
N PRO A 586 3.71 14.39 11.64
CA PRO A 586 3.83 15.31 10.51
C PRO A 586 4.05 14.56 9.19
N ASN A 587 3.65 15.19 8.07
CA ASN A 587 3.82 14.60 6.73
C ASN A 587 5.26 14.18 6.43
N LYS A 588 6.26 14.93 6.93
CA LYS A 588 7.68 14.61 6.74
C LYS A 588 8.04 13.26 7.38
N LEU A 589 7.71 13.08 8.66
CA LEU A 589 7.97 11.83 9.38
C LEU A 589 7.11 10.69 8.83
N LEU A 590 5.86 10.96 8.46
CA LEU A 590 5.02 9.96 7.78
C LEU A 590 5.67 9.48 6.47
N ALA A 591 6.16 10.38 5.62
CA ALA A 591 6.86 9.99 4.41
C ALA A 591 8.13 9.19 4.71
N GLN A 592 8.84 9.52 5.80
CA GLN A 592 10.00 8.76 6.24
C GLN A 592 9.62 7.36 6.72
N TYR A 593 8.58 7.18 7.53
CA TYR A 593 8.18 5.88 8.09
C TYR A 593 7.14 5.10 7.26
N LEU A 594 6.80 5.59 6.06
CA LEU A 594 5.72 5.04 5.24
C LEU A 594 5.98 3.57 4.88
N LEU A 595 7.24 3.19 4.64
CA LEU A 595 7.62 1.82 4.34
C LEU A 595 7.22 0.88 5.49
N GLN A 596 7.58 1.22 6.73
CA GLN A 596 7.26 0.48 7.95
C GLN A 596 5.74 0.41 8.15
N LEU A 597 5.05 1.55 8.00
CA LEU A 597 3.61 1.65 8.15
C LEU A 597 2.84 0.75 7.15
N VAL A 598 3.33 0.64 5.91
CA VAL A 598 2.76 -0.30 4.93
C VAL A 598 3.03 -1.75 5.32
N GLN A 599 4.19 -2.07 5.92
CA GLN A 599 4.48 -3.43 6.38
C GLN A 599 3.61 -3.84 7.57
N VAL A 600 3.34 -2.95 8.52
CA VAL A 600 2.52 -3.29 9.70
C VAL A 600 1.03 -3.49 9.38
N LEU A 601 0.54 -3.04 8.21
CA LEU A 601 -0.80 -3.43 7.70
C LEU A 601 -0.95 -4.96 7.54
N LYS A 602 0.17 -5.69 7.44
CA LYS A 602 0.16 -7.17 7.38
C LYS A 602 -0.32 -7.78 8.70
N TYR A 603 -0.10 -7.09 9.82
CA TYR A 603 -0.51 -7.54 11.15
C TYR A 603 -1.96 -7.20 11.49
N GLU A 604 -2.60 -6.33 10.72
CA GLU A 604 -4.02 -6.02 10.91
C GLU A 604 -4.89 -7.26 10.64
N PRO A 605 -5.71 -7.71 11.60
CA PRO A 605 -6.47 -8.93 11.46
C PRO A 605 -7.62 -8.82 10.46
N TYR A 606 -8.16 -7.61 10.29
CA TYR A 606 -9.32 -7.33 9.45
C TYR A 606 -9.01 -6.32 8.34
N LEU A 607 -9.80 -6.36 7.26
CA LEU A 607 -9.68 -5.44 6.14
C LEU A 607 -9.99 -4.00 6.54
N ASP A 608 -11.11 -3.80 7.27
CA ASP A 608 -11.46 -2.50 7.82
C ASP A 608 -10.73 -2.30 9.16
N ASN A 609 -9.74 -1.42 9.17
CA ASN A 609 -8.96 -1.05 10.35
C ASN A 609 -8.55 0.44 10.27
N PRO A 610 -8.31 1.11 11.42
CA PRO A 610 -7.97 2.53 11.42
C PRO A 610 -6.66 2.85 10.71
N LEU A 611 -5.65 1.97 10.78
CA LEU A 611 -4.37 2.21 10.14
C LEU A 611 -4.48 2.31 8.62
N GLY A 612 -5.23 1.39 8.00
CA GLY A 612 -5.51 1.41 6.56
C GLY A 612 -6.26 2.66 6.13
N LYS A 613 -7.24 3.09 6.92
CA LYS A 613 -7.98 4.36 6.71
C LYS A 613 -7.06 5.57 6.86
N PHE A 614 -6.27 5.65 7.93
CA PHE A 614 -5.28 6.70 8.16
C PHE A 614 -4.33 6.85 6.96
N LEU A 615 -3.70 5.76 6.53
CA LEU A 615 -2.74 5.80 5.42
C LEU A 615 -3.42 6.21 4.11
N LEU A 616 -4.62 5.70 3.83
CA LEU A 616 -5.40 6.09 2.66
C LEU A 616 -5.76 7.58 2.67
N GLN A 617 -6.26 8.09 3.80
CA GLN A 617 -6.60 9.50 3.98
C GLN A 617 -5.37 10.38 3.73
N ARG A 618 -4.23 10.06 4.36
CA ARG A 618 -2.98 10.83 4.22
C ARG A 618 -2.42 10.77 2.79
N ALA A 619 -2.49 9.61 2.15
CA ALA A 619 -2.10 9.40 0.76
C ALA A 619 -2.96 10.20 -0.22
N LEU A 620 -4.27 10.32 0.02
CA LEU A 620 -5.19 11.09 -0.81
C LEU A 620 -5.12 12.61 -0.57
N LEU A 621 -4.58 13.04 0.58
CA LEU A 621 -4.40 14.44 0.95
C LEU A 621 -2.98 14.98 0.70
N ASN A 622 -2.03 14.13 0.28
CA ASN A 622 -0.68 14.53 -0.08
C ASN A 622 -0.18 13.67 -1.26
N TYR A 623 0.00 14.28 -2.43
CA TYR A 623 0.34 13.55 -3.66
C TYR A 623 1.70 12.83 -3.60
N SER A 624 2.67 13.38 -2.85
CA SER A 624 3.98 12.74 -2.67
C SER A 624 3.87 11.48 -1.80
N ILE A 625 3.15 11.56 -0.68
CA ILE A 625 2.88 10.39 0.17
C ILE A 625 2.06 9.35 -0.61
N GLY A 626 1.04 9.78 -1.34
CA GLY A 626 0.22 8.89 -2.16
C GLY A 626 1.00 8.17 -3.25
N HIS A 627 1.97 8.84 -3.87
CA HIS A 627 2.88 8.23 -4.85
C HIS A 627 3.67 7.05 -4.25
N TYR A 628 4.32 7.24 -3.10
CA TYR A 628 5.07 6.16 -2.44
C TYR A 628 4.15 5.08 -1.86
N PHE A 629 2.99 5.47 -1.31
CA PHE A 629 1.98 4.53 -0.81
C PHE A 629 1.53 3.55 -1.89
N PHE A 630 1.24 4.05 -3.11
CA PHE A 630 0.94 3.20 -4.25
C PHE A 630 2.07 2.20 -4.54
N TRP A 631 3.30 2.69 -4.66
CA TRP A 631 4.44 1.84 -5.04
C TRP A 631 4.81 0.81 -3.97
N HIS A 632 4.71 1.15 -2.68
CA HIS A 632 4.94 0.20 -1.58
C HIS A 632 3.91 -0.92 -1.56
N LEU A 633 2.62 -0.61 -1.73
CA LEU A 633 1.57 -1.64 -1.84
C LEU A 633 1.73 -2.46 -3.13
N LYS A 634 1.98 -1.80 -4.26
CA LYS A 634 2.14 -2.44 -5.57
C LYS A 634 3.31 -3.42 -5.60
N ALA A 635 4.43 -3.11 -4.95
CA ALA A 635 5.61 -3.97 -4.90
C ALA A 635 5.32 -5.32 -4.21
N GLU A 636 4.39 -5.35 -3.25
CA GLU A 636 4.04 -6.55 -2.46
C GLU A 636 2.90 -7.38 -3.09
N MET A 637 2.29 -6.94 -4.20
CA MET A 637 1.20 -7.65 -4.89
C MET A 637 1.57 -9.03 -5.45
N HIS A 638 2.85 -9.40 -5.41
CA HIS A 638 3.34 -10.72 -5.78
C HIS A 638 3.10 -11.78 -4.69
N ASP A 639 3.05 -11.35 -3.43
CA ASP A 639 2.82 -12.22 -2.29
C ASP A 639 1.32 -12.47 -2.08
N PRO A 640 0.82 -13.71 -2.27
CA PRO A 640 -0.59 -14.03 -2.10
C PRO A 640 -1.13 -13.75 -0.69
N SER A 641 -0.26 -13.70 0.34
CA SER A 641 -0.65 -13.48 1.73
C SER A 641 -1.19 -12.08 2.00
N VAL A 642 -0.81 -11.10 1.16
CA VAL A 642 -1.17 -9.68 1.30
C VAL A 642 -1.80 -9.08 0.05
N ALA A 643 -1.58 -9.67 -1.13
CA ALA A 643 -2.07 -9.15 -2.41
C ALA A 643 -3.58 -8.90 -2.44
N PHE A 644 -4.37 -9.71 -1.72
CA PHE A 644 -5.81 -9.50 -1.58
C PHE A 644 -6.13 -8.18 -0.86
N LYS A 645 -5.63 -8.04 0.38
CA LYS A 645 -5.82 -6.85 1.22
C LYS A 645 -5.28 -5.58 0.54
N PHE A 646 -4.06 -5.64 0.04
CA PHE A 646 -3.41 -4.51 -0.62
C PHE A 646 -4.08 -4.16 -1.95
N GLY A 647 -4.60 -5.16 -2.68
CA GLY A 647 -5.38 -4.93 -3.90
C GLY A 647 -6.65 -4.12 -3.66
N LEU A 648 -7.40 -4.41 -2.58
CA LEU A 648 -8.60 -3.65 -2.23
C LEU A 648 -8.28 -2.22 -1.77
N LEU A 649 -7.18 -2.04 -1.03
CA LEU A 649 -6.74 -0.70 -0.60
C LEU A 649 -6.22 0.14 -1.79
N LEU A 650 -5.50 -0.50 -2.73
CA LEU A 650 -5.10 0.11 -3.99
C LEU A 650 -6.30 0.47 -4.87
N GLU A 651 -7.37 -0.33 -4.88
CA GLU A 651 -8.62 -0.01 -5.57
C GLU A 651 -9.17 1.34 -5.09
N ALA A 652 -9.31 1.48 -3.77
CA ALA A 652 -9.82 2.68 -3.13
C ALA A 652 -8.93 3.89 -3.41
N PHE A 653 -7.61 3.74 -3.25
CA PHE A 653 -6.65 4.79 -3.54
C PHE A 653 -6.70 5.24 -5.00
N CYS A 654 -6.67 4.30 -5.96
CA CYS A 654 -6.68 4.63 -7.39
C CYS A 654 -7.98 5.34 -7.80
N ARG A 655 -9.13 4.99 -7.20
CA ARG A 655 -10.39 5.74 -7.39
C ARG A 655 -10.28 7.17 -6.86
N GLY A 656 -9.69 7.36 -5.68
CA GLY A 656 -9.50 8.68 -5.07
C GLY A 656 -8.47 9.58 -5.79
N MET A 657 -7.54 9.00 -6.55
CA MET A 657 -6.58 9.77 -7.38
C MET A 657 -7.24 10.51 -8.56
N GLY A 658 -8.40 10.03 -9.02
CA GLY A 658 -9.10 10.58 -10.19
C GLY A 658 -8.19 10.67 -11.41
N MET A 659 -8.06 11.87 -11.99
CA MET A 659 -7.27 12.11 -13.21
C MET A 659 -5.77 11.83 -13.04
N HIS A 660 -5.23 11.93 -11.83
CA HIS A 660 -3.82 11.67 -11.57
C HIS A 660 -3.44 10.19 -11.69
N LEU A 661 -4.42 9.28 -11.74
CA LEU A 661 -4.19 7.86 -12.03
C LEU A 661 -3.47 7.67 -13.38
N ARG A 662 -3.70 8.55 -14.36
CA ARG A 662 -3.02 8.51 -15.66
C ARG A 662 -1.50 8.61 -15.54
N THR A 663 -0.99 9.39 -14.59
CA THR A 663 0.46 9.52 -14.34
C THR A 663 1.03 8.20 -13.83
N VAL A 664 0.32 7.53 -12.92
CA VAL A 664 0.71 6.21 -12.39
C VAL A 664 0.66 5.15 -13.49
N LEU A 665 -0.37 5.18 -14.35
CA LEU A 665 -0.46 4.26 -15.49
C LEU A 665 0.72 4.37 -16.45
N LYS A 666 1.19 5.60 -16.72
CA LYS A 666 2.40 5.81 -17.52
C LYS A 666 3.63 5.18 -16.87
N GLN A 667 3.79 5.35 -15.55
CA GLN A 667 4.88 4.73 -14.81
C GLN A 667 4.81 3.20 -14.84
N VAL A 668 3.63 2.62 -14.61
CA VAL A 668 3.42 1.17 -14.67
C VAL A 668 3.76 0.63 -16.07
N SER A 669 3.26 1.28 -17.13
CA SER A 669 3.57 0.93 -18.52
C SER A 669 5.07 0.99 -18.81
N ALA A 670 5.76 2.03 -18.34
CA ALA A 670 7.21 2.16 -18.47
C ALA A 670 7.94 0.98 -17.80
N LEU A 671 7.58 0.64 -16.56
CA LEU A 671 8.19 -0.47 -15.83
C LEU A 671 7.88 -1.83 -16.48
N ASP A 672 6.68 -2.02 -17.03
CA ASP A 672 6.31 -3.24 -17.75
C ASP A 672 7.18 -3.42 -19.00
N LYS A 673 7.36 -2.36 -19.81
CA LYS A 673 8.25 -2.38 -20.99
C LYS A 673 9.71 -2.65 -20.62
N LEU A 674 10.22 -2.06 -19.53
CA LEU A 674 11.58 -2.33 -19.03
C LEU A 674 11.73 -3.77 -18.51
N THR A 675 10.69 -4.32 -17.87
CA THR A 675 10.66 -5.71 -17.41
C THR A 675 10.68 -6.67 -18.61
N GLN A 676 9.82 -6.44 -19.61
CA GLN A 676 9.81 -7.19 -20.88
C GLN A 676 11.18 -7.16 -21.57
N LEU A 677 11.80 -5.97 -21.66
CA LEU A 677 13.11 -5.80 -22.28
C LEU A 677 14.19 -6.58 -21.53
N THR A 678 14.27 -6.43 -20.21
CA THR A 678 15.26 -7.16 -19.40
C THR A 678 15.07 -8.67 -19.46
N ASP A 679 13.83 -9.16 -19.49
CA ASP A 679 13.56 -10.59 -19.64
C ASP A 679 13.95 -11.10 -21.03
N ALA A 680 13.68 -10.35 -22.10
CA ALA A 680 14.11 -10.67 -23.46
C ALA A 680 15.64 -10.73 -23.60
N LEU A 681 16.35 -9.81 -22.96
CA LEU A 681 17.83 -9.77 -22.96
C LEU A 681 18.47 -10.98 -22.24
N LYS A 682 17.74 -11.70 -21.39
CA LYS A 682 18.24 -12.94 -20.76
C LYS A 682 18.36 -14.08 -21.78
N SER A 683 17.57 -14.06 -22.85
CA SER A 683 17.49 -15.14 -23.87
C SER A 683 18.14 -14.82 -25.22
N ASP A 684 18.37 -13.54 -25.55
CA ASP A 684 18.90 -13.15 -26.87
C ASP A 684 20.44 -13.30 -26.95
N ALA A 685 20.94 -13.75 -28.10
CA ALA A 685 22.35 -13.95 -28.38
C ALA A 685 23.08 -12.60 -28.62
N ASP A 686 22.45 -11.66 -29.32
CA ASP A 686 22.98 -10.31 -29.53
C ASP A 686 22.21 -9.27 -28.71
N LYS A 687 22.61 -9.19 -27.43
CA LYS A 687 21.97 -8.37 -26.42
C LYS A 687 22.05 -6.87 -26.72
N LYS A 688 23.13 -6.41 -27.37
CA LYS A 688 23.32 -4.98 -27.64
C LYS A 688 22.46 -4.53 -28.81
N ALA A 689 22.51 -5.24 -29.94
CA ALA A 689 21.67 -4.92 -31.09
C ALA A 689 20.18 -5.05 -30.74
N HIS A 690 19.81 -6.05 -29.93
CA HIS A 690 18.43 -6.17 -29.44
C HIS A 690 18.02 -4.97 -28.59
N PHE A 691 18.85 -4.55 -27.62
CA PHE A 691 18.56 -3.42 -26.75
C PHE A 691 18.33 -2.12 -27.53
N ASP A 692 19.27 -1.77 -28.42
CA ASP A 692 19.20 -0.54 -29.22
C ASP A 692 17.98 -0.57 -30.16
N ARG A 693 17.71 -1.73 -30.79
CA ARG A 693 16.54 -1.91 -31.64
C ARG A 693 15.23 -1.80 -30.87
N GLN A 694 15.12 -2.33 -29.66
CA GLN A 694 13.88 -2.25 -28.88
C GLN A 694 13.61 -0.83 -28.38
N LEU A 695 14.63 -0.14 -27.85
CA LEU A 695 14.46 1.21 -27.32
C LEU A 695 14.12 2.26 -28.39
N THR A 696 14.41 1.98 -29.66
CA THR A 696 14.05 2.86 -30.78
C THR A 696 12.64 2.63 -31.32
N ARG A 697 11.91 1.63 -30.81
CA ARG A 697 10.55 1.32 -31.28
C ARG A 697 9.54 2.35 -30.78
N PRO A 698 8.51 2.68 -31.59
CA PRO A 698 7.51 3.69 -31.21
C PRO A 698 6.77 3.39 -29.90
N ASP A 699 6.45 2.13 -29.62
CA ASP A 699 5.76 1.71 -28.40
C ASP A 699 6.64 1.86 -27.15
N TYR A 700 7.94 1.58 -27.27
CA TYR A 700 8.91 1.81 -26.20
C TYR A 700 9.17 3.31 -25.98
N LEU A 701 9.37 4.09 -27.04
CA LEU A 701 9.61 5.53 -26.93
C LEU A 701 8.42 6.30 -26.35
N GLU A 702 7.19 5.85 -26.62
CA GLU A 702 6.00 6.45 -26.04
C GLU A 702 5.86 6.12 -24.54
N ALA A 703 6.11 4.86 -24.15
CA ALA A 703 6.01 4.43 -22.76
C ALA A 703 7.15 4.99 -21.89
N LEU A 704 8.37 5.11 -22.43
CA LEU A 704 9.57 5.48 -21.69
C LEU A 704 9.92 6.97 -21.76
N GLN A 705 9.03 7.84 -22.23
CA GLN A 705 9.31 9.28 -22.30
C GLN A 705 8.16 10.13 -21.73
N ASN A 706 8.52 11.31 -21.25
CA ASN A 706 7.60 12.33 -20.73
C ASN A 706 6.68 11.81 -19.61
N PHE A 707 7.28 11.18 -18.60
CA PHE A 707 6.60 10.66 -17.42
C PHE A 707 7.35 11.01 -16.13
N ALA A 708 6.66 11.06 -15.00
CA ALA A 708 7.28 11.33 -13.71
C ALA A 708 8.05 10.10 -13.22
N SER A 709 9.24 10.28 -12.66
CA SER A 709 10.05 9.18 -12.12
C SER A 709 9.35 8.47 -10.95
N PRO A 710 9.31 7.12 -10.93
CA PRO A 710 8.83 6.37 -9.78
C PRO A 710 9.63 6.60 -8.49
N LEU A 711 10.90 7.02 -8.58
CA LEU A 711 11.73 7.31 -7.41
C LEU A 711 11.43 8.68 -6.79
N ASN A 712 10.97 9.65 -7.58
CA ASN A 712 10.57 10.96 -7.12
C ASN A 712 9.66 11.59 -8.19
N ASN A 713 8.39 11.80 -7.84
CA ASN A 713 7.37 12.29 -8.76
C ASN A 713 7.60 13.75 -9.24
N SER A 714 8.49 14.50 -8.60
CA SER A 714 8.89 15.85 -9.02
C SER A 714 9.92 15.83 -10.15
N LEU A 715 10.56 14.69 -10.43
CA LEU A 715 11.50 14.52 -11.54
C LEU A 715 10.77 14.03 -12.77
N ILE A 716 10.73 14.84 -13.83
CA ILE A 716 10.10 14.45 -15.10
C ILE A 716 11.17 13.87 -16.03
N LEU A 717 10.99 12.62 -16.42
CA LEU A 717 11.83 11.93 -17.39
C LEU A 717 11.34 12.32 -18.79
N GLY A 718 12.09 13.20 -19.48
CA GLY A 718 11.74 13.73 -20.80
C GLY A 718 12.05 12.76 -21.94
N THR A 719 12.75 13.23 -22.98
CA THR A 719 13.16 12.38 -24.11
C THR A 719 14.31 11.45 -23.71
N LEU A 720 14.22 10.18 -24.11
CA LEU A 720 15.22 9.16 -23.82
C LEU A 720 16.44 9.35 -24.75
N GLU A 721 17.63 9.43 -24.17
CA GLU A 721 18.89 9.54 -24.90
C GLU A 721 19.42 8.13 -25.22
N VAL A 722 18.79 7.47 -26.19
CA VAL A 722 19.06 6.05 -26.53
C VAL A 722 20.55 5.78 -26.76
N SER A 723 21.25 6.69 -27.44
CA SER A 723 22.69 6.57 -27.74
C SER A 723 23.59 6.52 -26.50
N LYS A 724 23.11 7.01 -25.34
CA LYS A 724 23.83 6.99 -24.06
C LYS A 724 23.32 5.91 -23.10
N CYS A 725 22.23 5.23 -23.46
CA CYS A 725 21.70 4.12 -22.68
C CYS A 725 22.55 2.87 -22.90
N ARG A 726 22.67 2.00 -21.89
CA ARG A 726 23.45 0.76 -22.01
C ARG A 726 23.01 -0.32 -21.04
N VAL A 727 23.26 -1.57 -21.43
CA VAL A 727 23.20 -2.72 -20.52
C VAL A 727 24.51 -2.80 -19.75
N MET A 728 24.46 -2.79 -18.42
CA MET A 728 25.64 -2.87 -17.57
C MET A 728 26.21 -4.31 -17.52
N SER A 729 27.50 -4.44 -17.19
CA SER A 729 28.24 -5.70 -17.25
C SER A 729 27.84 -6.75 -16.20
N SER A 730 27.18 -6.34 -15.10
CA SER A 730 26.75 -7.21 -14.00
C SER A 730 25.93 -8.44 -14.45
N ALA A 731 25.93 -9.50 -13.64
CA ALA A 731 25.26 -10.78 -13.94
C ALA A 731 23.75 -10.62 -14.20
N LYS A 732 23.09 -9.73 -13.45
CA LYS A 732 21.65 -9.43 -13.57
C LYS A 732 21.32 -8.44 -14.69
N LYS A 733 22.32 -7.99 -15.45
CA LYS A 733 22.19 -7.10 -16.62
C LYS A 733 21.30 -5.88 -16.37
N PRO A 734 21.61 -5.05 -15.36
CA PRO A 734 20.84 -3.84 -15.11
C PRO A 734 20.95 -2.87 -16.30
N LEU A 735 19.89 -2.12 -16.54
CA LEU A 735 19.81 -1.11 -17.59
C LEU A 735 20.21 0.24 -17.02
N TRP A 736 21.18 0.89 -17.64
CA TRP A 736 21.53 2.27 -17.40
C TRP A 736 20.79 3.15 -18.40
N LEU A 737 19.85 3.96 -17.92
CA LEU A 737 18.94 4.74 -18.74
C LEU A 737 19.13 6.23 -18.48
N ILE A 738 19.14 7.03 -19.55
CA ILE A 738 19.39 8.47 -19.49
C ILE A 738 18.28 9.22 -20.22
N TRP A 739 17.69 10.20 -19.55
CA TRP A 739 16.66 11.07 -20.11
C TRP A 739 17.11 12.52 -20.06
N LYS A 740 16.70 13.32 -21.06
CA LYS A 740 16.78 14.79 -20.97
C LYS A 740 15.79 15.28 -19.92
N ASN A 741 16.20 16.27 -19.14
CA ASN A 741 15.31 16.99 -18.25
C ASN A 741 14.46 17.99 -19.09
N PRO A 742 13.13 17.83 -19.14
CA PRO A 742 12.27 18.74 -19.89
C PRO A 742 11.98 20.05 -19.14
N GLU A 743 12.35 20.14 -17.86
CA GLU A 743 12.18 21.36 -17.07
C GLU A 743 13.24 22.41 -17.41
N PHE A 744 12.94 23.67 -17.09
CA PHE A 744 13.93 24.72 -17.21
C PHE A 744 15.09 24.48 -16.23
N VAL A 745 16.26 24.21 -16.77
CA VAL A 745 17.49 23.94 -16.01
C VAL A 745 18.29 25.24 -15.92
N GLY A 746 18.49 25.73 -14.70
CA GLY A 746 19.38 26.86 -14.43
C GLY A 746 20.86 26.51 -14.59
N ASP A 747 21.74 27.48 -14.36
CA ASP A 747 23.17 27.32 -14.63
C ASP A 747 23.79 26.23 -13.75
N GLY A 748 24.54 25.30 -14.35
CA GLY A 748 25.26 24.25 -13.62
C GLY A 748 24.37 23.14 -13.02
N LEU A 749 23.05 23.18 -13.26
CA LEU A 749 22.15 22.08 -12.90
C LEU A 749 22.21 20.96 -13.97
N LEU A 750 21.93 19.73 -13.56
CA LEU A 750 21.98 18.57 -14.44
C LEU A 750 20.89 18.65 -15.52
N THR A 751 21.31 18.61 -16.79
CA THR A 751 20.41 18.61 -17.95
C THR A 751 19.82 17.24 -18.24
N ASN A 752 20.29 16.19 -17.57
CA ASN A 752 19.85 14.82 -17.76
C ASN A 752 19.56 14.13 -16.42
N HIS A 753 18.56 13.27 -16.42
CA HIS A 753 18.29 12.30 -15.36
C HIS A 753 18.87 10.94 -15.74
N GLN A 754 19.43 10.24 -14.75
CA GLN A 754 20.08 8.94 -14.94
C GLN A 754 19.51 7.97 -13.91
N LEU A 755 19.00 6.82 -14.37
CA LEU A 755 18.46 5.79 -13.50
C LEU A 755 19.01 4.42 -13.87
N ILE A 756 19.13 3.57 -12.86
CA ILE A 756 19.44 2.16 -13.04
C ILE A 756 18.15 1.37 -12.84
N PHE A 757 17.73 0.62 -13.86
CA PHE A 757 16.66 -0.36 -13.75
C PHE A 757 17.25 -1.76 -13.59
N LYS A 758 16.86 -2.47 -12.53
CA LYS A 758 17.41 -3.78 -12.17
C LYS A 758 16.28 -4.78 -11.99
N ASN A 759 16.35 -5.89 -12.73
CA ASN A 759 15.36 -6.98 -12.66
C ASN A 759 16.06 -8.27 -12.22
N GLY A 760 15.66 -8.81 -11.07
CA GLY A 760 16.08 -10.13 -10.59
C GLY A 760 16.80 -10.17 -9.23
N ASP A 761 16.94 -9.03 -8.54
CA ASP A 761 17.40 -8.95 -7.15
C ASP A 761 16.31 -8.30 -6.29
N ASP A 762 16.22 -8.67 -5.02
CA ASP A 762 15.28 -8.08 -4.05
C ASP A 762 15.88 -6.80 -3.45
N LEU A 763 15.34 -5.64 -3.82
CA LEU A 763 15.84 -4.33 -3.41
C LEU A 763 15.28 -3.85 -2.06
N ARG A 764 14.43 -4.63 -1.39
CA ARG A 764 13.81 -4.20 -0.12
C ARG A 764 14.83 -4.03 1.00
N GLN A 765 15.90 -4.82 1.01
CA GLN A 765 17.00 -4.70 1.98
C GLN A 765 17.82 -3.42 1.75
N ASP A 766 18.16 -3.11 0.50
CA ASP A 766 18.82 -1.85 0.15
C ASP A 766 17.95 -0.65 0.53
N MET A 767 16.64 -0.71 0.25
CA MET A 767 15.70 0.36 0.61
C MET A 767 15.68 0.63 2.12
N LEU A 768 15.63 -0.41 2.95
CA LEU A 768 15.64 -0.27 4.41
C LEU A 768 16.99 0.26 4.94
N THR A 769 18.10 -0.07 4.27
CA THR A 769 19.45 0.35 4.70
C THR A 769 19.74 1.81 4.32
N LEU A 770 19.18 2.28 3.19
CA LEU A 770 19.33 3.65 2.71
C LEU A 770 18.42 4.65 3.44
N GLN A 771 17.30 4.16 3.96
CA GLN A 771 16.37 4.89 4.82
C GLN A 771 17.00 5.11 6.20
#